data_AF-A0A257SYY6-F1
#
_entry.id   AF-A0A257SYY6-F1
#
_cell.length_a   1.000
_cell.length_b   1.000
_cell.length_c   1.000
_cell.angle_alpha   90.00
_cell.angle_beta   90.00
_cell.angle_gamma   90.00
#
_symmetry.space_group_name_H-M   'P 1'
#
loop_
_entity.id
_entity.type
_entity.pdbx_description
1 polymer ?
#
loop_
_entity_poly.entity_id
_entity_poly.type
_entity_poly.pdbx_seq_one_letter_code
_entity_poly.pdbx_strand_id
1 'polypeptide(L)'
;MEHIHIRGARTHNLKNISLTLPRDRLIVITGLSGSGKSSLAFDTLYAEGQRRYVESLSAYARQFLSLMGKPDVDAIEGLSPAIAIEQKSTSHNPRSTVGTVTEIHDYLRLLYARAGTPWCCGAPIQSQTISQMVDQLLVLPEGEKLMILAPVLRDRKGSHEDIIGSLRARGLIRARVDGQLLELDEIPTLDKKRKHRIEAVIDRLVLRGDSGPRLAESLETALSLAEDQAIIVLMGPQHAEERLFSAHHACPGCGRSFPPLEPRLFSFNNPAGACPRCDGLGEITFFDPDLIVPNPELSLRDGAIVAWTKRHQEHYAPLLTALAAHFHFSLDTPWRDLPFDIREQILHGSSERITVQQGARSHKLSFEGVIAGLERRLRETQSNLIREEIMRYMGRLRCPVCNGSRLREEARMVRVGPLAIQEVSALSIRESLQHFTHLQLEGQEALIAERILKEIGSRLKFLVDVGLDYLSLDRSAETLSGGEAQRIRLASQIGAGLVGVMYVLDEPSIGLHQRDNDRLIGTLKHLRDLGNTVIVVEHDEDAIRAADYVVDMGPGAGTHGGEVIAQGTLEDICTNPNSLTGRYLTGDLCIAVPGRRRANVSQRWLEVQGATGNNLKSVDVRIPIGLFTCITGVSGSGKSTLINDTLYPACARVLMGSSQSPAPHKQIRGLEELDKVIAIDQSPIGRTPRSNPATYTGLFTPIRELFAATSEARTRGYNPG
;
A
#
# COMPACT_ATOMS: atom_id res chain seq x y z
N MET A 1 31.70 -28.63 0.54
CA MET A 1 32.68 -27.68 -0.02
C MET A 1 32.56 -26.40 0.79
N GLU A 2 33.65 -25.92 1.41
CA GLU A 2 33.64 -24.77 2.34
C GLU A 2 33.81 -23.40 1.63
N HIS A 3 34.04 -23.41 0.32
CA HIS A 3 34.31 -22.21 -0.47
C HIS A 3 33.51 -22.19 -1.78
N ILE A 4 33.30 -20.98 -2.31
CA ILE A 4 32.80 -20.71 -3.66
C ILE A 4 34.01 -20.35 -4.52
N HIS A 5 34.28 -21.14 -5.56
CA HIS A 5 35.41 -20.90 -6.46
C HIS A 5 34.90 -20.34 -7.79
N ILE A 6 35.37 -19.16 -8.16
CA ILE A 6 35.03 -18.47 -9.40
C ILE A 6 36.28 -18.48 -10.29
N ARG A 7 36.15 -18.94 -11.53
CA ARG A 7 37.24 -18.97 -12.51
C ARG A 7 36.82 -18.21 -13.77
N GLY A 8 37.64 -17.23 -14.12
CA GLY A 8 37.54 -16.49 -15.38
C GLY A 8 36.23 -15.73 -15.59
N ALA A 9 35.78 -14.95 -14.59
CA ALA A 9 34.60 -14.11 -14.77
C ALA A 9 34.92 -12.87 -15.64
N ARG A 10 34.11 -12.65 -16.68
CA ARG A 10 34.28 -11.63 -17.73
C ARG A 10 33.02 -10.80 -18.01
N THR A 11 31.98 -10.97 -17.20
CA THR A 11 30.73 -10.21 -17.31
C THR A 11 31.00 -8.69 -17.29
N HIS A 12 30.50 -7.97 -18.28
CA HIS A 12 30.70 -6.52 -18.46
C HIS A 12 32.18 -6.10 -18.56
N ASN A 13 32.73 -5.46 -17.52
CA ASN A 13 34.10 -4.94 -17.50
C ASN A 13 35.07 -5.82 -16.71
N LEU A 14 34.64 -6.98 -16.21
CA LEU A 14 35.49 -7.90 -15.45
C LEU A 14 36.62 -8.45 -16.33
N LYS A 15 37.85 -8.44 -15.83
CA LYS A 15 39.06 -8.81 -16.58
C LYS A 15 39.49 -10.25 -16.31
N ASN A 16 38.62 -11.20 -16.64
CA ASN A 16 38.89 -12.63 -16.49
C ASN A 16 39.28 -13.02 -15.04
N ILE A 17 38.54 -12.47 -14.07
CA ILE A 17 38.92 -12.57 -12.66
C ILE A 17 38.66 -13.98 -12.11
N SER A 18 39.56 -14.45 -11.25
CA SER A 18 39.39 -15.70 -10.52
C SER A 18 39.54 -15.41 -9.02
N LEU A 19 38.56 -15.85 -8.23
CA LEU A 19 38.53 -15.58 -6.80
C LEU A 19 37.91 -16.75 -6.04
N THR A 20 38.26 -16.85 -4.76
CA THR A 20 37.71 -17.84 -3.84
C THR A 20 37.04 -17.11 -2.69
N LEU A 21 35.76 -17.37 -2.48
CA LEU A 21 34.97 -16.76 -1.41
C LEU A 21 34.66 -17.80 -0.32
N PRO A 22 34.75 -17.45 0.97
CA PRO A 22 34.37 -18.36 2.05
C PRO A 22 32.85 -18.52 2.13
N ARG A 23 32.35 -19.75 2.26
CA ARG A 23 30.93 -20.00 2.52
C ARG A 23 30.58 -19.71 3.97
N ASP A 24 29.30 -19.44 4.20
CA ASP A 24 28.69 -19.24 5.52
C ASP A 24 29.32 -18.07 6.29
N ARG A 25 29.77 -17.06 5.52
CA ARG A 25 30.38 -15.82 5.98
C ARG A 25 29.63 -14.60 5.44
N LEU A 26 29.83 -13.48 6.14
CA LEU A 26 29.45 -12.14 5.69
C LEU A 26 30.59 -11.58 4.84
N ILE A 27 30.38 -11.54 3.53
CA ILE A 27 31.34 -11.06 2.54
C ILE A 27 30.90 -9.66 2.09
N VAL A 28 31.81 -8.69 2.13
CA VAL A 28 31.58 -7.35 1.58
C VAL A 28 32.41 -7.13 0.32
N ILE A 29 31.75 -6.76 -0.77
CA ILE A 29 32.38 -6.34 -2.02
C ILE A 29 32.35 -4.81 -2.07
N THR A 30 33.53 -4.19 -2.12
CA THR A 30 33.71 -2.75 -2.07
C THR A 30 34.60 -2.24 -3.21
N GLY A 31 34.83 -0.93 -3.28
CA GLY A 31 35.60 -0.27 -4.35
C GLY A 31 34.80 0.79 -5.12
N LEU A 32 35.42 1.45 -6.09
CA LEU A 32 34.85 2.63 -6.75
C LEU A 32 33.53 2.37 -7.50
N SER A 33 32.70 3.40 -7.66
CA SER A 33 31.50 3.31 -8.50
C SER A 33 31.89 2.94 -9.94
N GLY A 34 31.27 1.90 -10.50
CA GLY A 34 31.63 1.36 -11.81
C GLY A 34 32.87 0.46 -11.85
N SER A 35 33.44 0.04 -10.71
CA SER A 35 34.61 -0.85 -10.68
C SER A 35 34.31 -2.32 -11.02
N GLY A 36 33.04 -2.70 -11.18
CA GLY A 36 32.61 -4.08 -11.50
C GLY A 36 32.00 -4.85 -10.32
N LYS A 37 31.73 -4.19 -9.18
CA LYS A 37 31.11 -4.82 -7.99
C LYS A 37 29.80 -5.53 -8.31
N SER A 38 28.85 -4.80 -8.90
CA SER A 38 27.53 -5.34 -9.26
C SER A 38 27.64 -6.40 -10.36
N SER A 39 28.59 -6.24 -11.29
CA SER A 39 28.86 -7.24 -12.33
C SER A 39 29.33 -8.58 -11.77
N LEU A 40 30.13 -8.56 -10.69
CA LEU A 40 30.53 -9.76 -9.98
C LEU A 40 29.39 -10.31 -9.10
N ALA A 41 28.78 -9.46 -8.28
CA ALA A 41 27.79 -9.89 -7.28
C ALA A 41 26.46 -10.32 -7.90
N PHE A 42 25.87 -9.48 -8.76
CA PHE A 42 24.54 -9.67 -9.31
C PHE A 42 24.57 -10.37 -10.67
N ASP A 43 25.31 -9.81 -11.63
CA ASP A 43 25.28 -10.29 -13.01
C ASP A 43 26.06 -11.59 -13.22
N THR A 44 26.88 -11.99 -12.25
CA THR A 44 27.65 -13.25 -12.28
C THR A 44 27.20 -14.22 -11.20
N LEU A 45 27.45 -13.92 -9.92
CA LEU A 45 27.20 -14.85 -8.81
C LEU A 45 25.71 -15.14 -8.59
N TYR A 46 24.90 -14.10 -8.39
CA TYR A 46 23.45 -14.26 -8.22
C TYR A 46 22.80 -14.85 -9.48
N ALA A 47 23.11 -14.30 -10.65
CA ALA A 47 22.55 -14.79 -11.92
C ALA A 47 22.80 -16.29 -12.13
N GLU A 48 24.02 -16.76 -11.88
CA GLU A 48 24.35 -18.18 -12.03
C GLU A 48 23.68 -19.05 -10.94
N GLY A 49 23.60 -18.56 -9.70
CA GLY A 49 22.96 -19.31 -8.62
C GLY A 49 21.45 -19.45 -8.74
N GLN A 50 20.80 -18.38 -9.18
CA GLN A 50 19.38 -18.42 -9.51
C GLN A 50 19.13 -19.34 -10.71
N ARG A 51 19.91 -19.21 -11.78
CA ARG A 51 19.76 -20.01 -13.01
C ARG A 51 19.88 -21.51 -12.71
N ARG A 52 20.95 -21.94 -12.04
CA ARG A 52 21.17 -23.36 -11.70
C ARG A 52 20.05 -23.94 -10.87
N TYR A 53 19.51 -23.17 -9.91
CA TYR A 53 18.38 -23.61 -9.10
C TYR A 53 17.10 -23.74 -9.93
N VAL A 54 16.74 -22.73 -10.73
CA VAL A 54 15.51 -22.75 -11.52
C VAL A 54 15.56 -23.82 -12.64
N GLU A 55 16.73 -24.09 -13.23
CA GLU A 55 16.94 -25.19 -14.19
C GLU A 55 16.70 -26.59 -13.61
N SER A 56 16.70 -26.71 -12.28
CA SER A 56 16.39 -27.95 -11.58
C SER A 56 14.89 -28.16 -11.32
N LEU A 57 14.06 -27.10 -11.40
CA LEU A 57 12.63 -27.16 -11.05
C LEU A 57 11.80 -27.96 -12.06
N SER A 58 12.09 -27.85 -13.36
CA SER A 58 11.39 -28.64 -14.39
C SER A 58 12.17 -28.69 -15.70
N ALA A 59 11.90 -29.72 -16.51
CA ALA A 59 12.44 -29.82 -17.87
C ALA A 59 12.00 -28.64 -18.77
N TYR A 60 10.78 -28.13 -18.56
CA TYR A 60 10.26 -26.95 -19.26
C TYR A 60 11.02 -25.67 -18.88
N ALA A 61 11.23 -25.42 -17.58
CA ALA A 61 12.01 -24.27 -17.11
C ALA A 61 13.44 -24.29 -17.67
N ARG A 62 14.05 -25.47 -17.76
CA ARG A 62 15.38 -25.65 -18.36
C ARG A 62 15.42 -25.25 -19.85
N GLN A 63 14.40 -25.61 -20.63
CA GLN A 63 14.31 -25.19 -22.02
C GLN A 63 14.18 -23.67 -22.14
N PHE A 64 13.33 -23.05 -21.31
CA PHE A 64 13.15 -21.59 -21.33
C PHE A 64 14.41 -20.83 -20.92
N LEU A 65 15.09 -21.26 -19.86
CA LEU A 65 16.31 -20.63 -19.37
C LEU A 65 17.51 -20.80 -20.31
N SER A 66 17.54 -21.88 -21.11
CA SER A 66 18.59 -22.08 -22.10
C SER A 66 18.59 -21.02 -23.21
N LEU A 67 17.48 -20.31 -23.40
CA LEU A 67 17.35 -19.18 -24.33
C LEU A 67 17.88 -17.85 -23.76
N MET A 68 18.12 -17.78 -22.44
CA MET A 68 18.65 -16.58 -21.80
C MET A 68 20.18 -16.56 -21.89
N GLY A 69 20.76 -15.36 -22.03
CA GLY A 69 22.22 -15.19 -22.01
C GLY A 69 22.79 -15.67 -20.67
N LYS A 70 23.75 -16.60 -20.73
CA LYS A 70 24.49 -17.06 -19.55
C LYS A 70 25.52 -15.99 -19.16
N PRO A 71 25.81 -15.82 -17.85
CA PRO A 71 26.95 -15.01 -17.42
C PRO A 71 28.25 -15.51 -18.08
N ASP A 72 29.13 -14.58 -18.47
CA ASP A 72 30.42 -14.94 -19.09
C ASP A 72 31.42 -15.30 -17.99
N VAL A 73 31.54 -16.60 -17.72
CA VAL A 73 32.42 -17.19 -16.71
C VAL A 73 32.85 -18.59 -17.16
N ASP A 74 34.10 -18.97 -16.89
CA ASP A 74 34.60 -20.31 -17.27
C ASP A 74 33.97 -21.40 -16.38
N ALA A 75 34.05 -21.21 -15.06
CA ALA A 75 33.47 -22.13 -14.10
C ALA A 75 33.16 -21.43 -12.79
N ILE A 76 32.07 -21.85 -12.15
CA ILE A 76 31.80 -21.53 -10.75
C ILE A 76 31.42 -22.80 -10.00
N GLU A 77 32.14 -23.10 -8.93
CA GLU A 77 31.96 -24.28 -8.08
C GLU A 77 31.59 -23.88 -6.65
N GLY A 78 30.88 -24.76 -5.94
CA GLY A 78 30.47 -24.52 -4.56
C GLY A 78 29.33 -23.51 -4.39
N LEU A 79 28.63 -23.15 -5.47
CA LEU A 79 27.57 -22.15 -5.47
C LEU A 79 26.26 -22.68 -4.86
N SER A 80 25.58 -21.84 -4.10
CA SER A 80 24.28 -22.13 -3.47
C SER A 80 23.13 -21.47 -4.24
N PRO A 81 21.86 -21.91 -4.06
CA PRO A 81 20.71 -21.16 -4.55
C PRO A 81 20.79 -19.70 -4.09
N ALA A 82 20.60 -18.77 -5.01
CA ALA A 82 20.87 -17.36 -4.77
C ALA A 82 19.58 -16.52 -4.71
N ILE A 83 19.53 -15.57 -3.77
CA ILE A 83 18.44 -14.59 -3.63
C ILE A 83 19.04 -13.19 -3.61
N ALA A 84 18.63 -12.34 -4.55
CA ALA A 84 19.03 -10.94 -4.60
C ALA A 84 18.05 -10.04 -3.82
N ILE A 85 18.60 -9.08 -3.07
CA ILE A 85 17.88 -8.04 -2.35
C ILE A 85 18.37 -6.67 -2.86
N GLU A 86 17.82 -6.27 -4.00
CA GLU A 86 18.12 -5.01 -4.69
C GLU A 86 17.12 -3.90 -4.36
N GLN A 87 17.46 -2.66 -4.72
CA GLN A 87 16.59 -1.47 -4.60
C GLN A 87 15.55 -1.33 -5.72
N LYS A 88 15.49 -2.27 -6.67
CA LYS A 88 14.49 -2.22 -7.74
C LYS A 88 13.10 -2.13 -7.12
N SER A 89 12.33 -1.15 -7.59
CA SER A 89 11.03 -0.81 -7.00
C SER A 89 10.16 -2.05 -6.87
N THR A 90 9.64 -2.27 -5.67
CA THR A 90 8.56 -3.22 -5.46
C THR A 90 7.42 -2.88 -6.42
N SER A 91 6.78 -3.91 -6.97
CA SER A 91 5.66 -3.81 -7.92
C SER A 91 4.75 -2.60 -7.66
N HIS A 92 4.53 -1.77 -8.68
CA HIS A 92 3.63 -0.60 -8.66
C HIS A 92 2.15 -1.02 -8.67
N ASN A 93 1.78 -1.88 -7.72
CA ASN A 93 0.41 -2.32 -7.54
C ASN A 93 -0.22 -1.51 -6.39
N PRO A 94 -1.27 -0.70 -6.65
CA PRO A 94 -1.90 0.14 -5.64
C PRO A 94 -2.56 -0.67 -4.52
N ARG A 95 -2.84 -1.97 -4.77
CA ARG A 95 -3.36 -2.90 -3.76
C ARG A 95 -2.28 -3.45 -2.83
N SER A 96 -1.00 -3.29 -3.16
CA SER A 96 0.09 -3.78 -2.32
C SER A 96 0.34 -2.85 -1.14
N THR A 97 0.47 -3.43 0.04
CA THR A 97 0.77 -2.76 1.33
C THR A 97 1.97 -3.42 2.00
N VAL A 98 2.53 -2.77 3.02
CA VAL A 98 3.58 -3.36 3.86
C VAL A 98 3.12 -4.72 4.42
N GLY A 99 1.88 -4.82 4.90
CA GLY A 99 1.31 -6.05 5.45
C GLY A 99 1.20 -7.18 4.42
N THR A 100 0.90 -6.88 3.15
CA THR A 100 0.83 -7.91 2.10
C THR A 100 2.21 -8.33 1.61
N VAL A 101 3.17 -7.41 1.49
CA VAL A 101 4.55 -7.74 1.06
C VAL A 101 5.26 -8.59 2.11
N THR A 102 4.96 -8.38 3.38
CA THR A 102 5.56 -9.11 4.52
C THR A 102 4.80 -10.38 4.88
N GLU A 103 3.69 -10.67 4.19
CA GLU A 103 2.75 -11.76 4.50
C GLU A 103 2.09 -11.66 5.90
N ILE A 104 2.39 -10.63 6.69
CA ILE A 104 1.78 -10.40 8.01
C ILE A 104 0.26 -10.28 7.86
N HIS A 105 -0.21 -9.62 6.80
CA HIS A 105 -1.64 -9.50 6.53
C HIS A 105 -2.31 -10.86 6.32
N ASP A 106 -1.62 -11.84 5.73
CA ASP A 106 -2.20 -13.18 5.54
C ASP A 106 -2.32 -13.95 6.86
N TYR A 107 -1.34 -13.81 7.75
CA TYR A 107 -1.46 -14.33 9.11
C TYR A 107 -2.54 -13.60 9.93
N LEU A 108 -2.70 -12.28 9.77
CA LEU A 108 -3.81 -11.54 10.37
C LEU A 108 -5.15 -12.07 9.87
N ARG A 109 -5.31 -12.27 8.56
CA ARG A 109 -6.54 -12.84 7.98
C ARG A 109 -6.85 -14.22 8.56
N LEU A 110 -5.83 -15.04 8.78
CA LEU A 110 -5.99 -16.35 9.41
C LEU A 110 -6.37 -16.23 10.89
N LEU A 111 -5.71 -15.33 11.64
CA LEU A 111 -6.00 -15.06 13.05
C LEU A 111 -7.45 -14.61 13.25
N TYR A 112 -7.88 -13.59 12.50
CA TYR A 112 -9.24 -13.04 12.59
C TYR A 112 -10.32 -14.01 12.12
N ALA A 113 -9.99 -14.94 11.22
CA ALA A 113 -10.92 -16.00 10.82
C ALA A 113 -11.06 -17.10 11.87
N ARG A 114 -10.02 -17.36 12.69
CA ARG A 114 -10.00 -18.48 13.64
C ARG A 114 -10.30 -18.09 15.08
N ALA A 115 -9.93 -16.90 15.49
CA ALA A 115 -10.08 -16.39 16.87
C ALA A 115 -10.80 -15.03 16.92
N GLY A 116 -11.40 -14.60 15.81
CA GLY A 116 -12.14 -13.33 15.74
C GLY A 116 -13.59 -13.49 16.18
N THR A 117 -14.06 -12.57 17.01
CA THR A 117 -15.47 -12.45 17.36
C THR A 117 -16.10 -11.28 16.60
N PRO A 118 -17.21 -11.46 15.86
CA PRO A 118 -17.95 -10.36 15.26
C PRO A 118 -18.69 -9.56 16.35
N TRP A 119 -18.70 -8.24 16.23
CA TRP A 119 -19.40 -7.34 17.14
C TRP A 119 -20.46 -6.52 16.40
N CYS A 120 -21.67 -6.46 16.95
CA CYS A 120 -22.73 -5.62 16.40
C CYS A 120 -23.62 -5.09 17.53
N CYS A 121 -24.09 -3.85 17.41
CA CYS A 121 -24.95 -3.21 18.41
C CYS A 121 -24.38 -3.22 19.85
N GLY A 122 -23.05 -3.26 20.00
CA GLY A 122 -22.37 -3.29 21.30
C GLY A 122 -22.25 -4.67 21.96
N ALA A 123 -22.70 -5.74 21.29
CA ALA A 123 -22.60 -7.11 21.79
C ALA A 123 -21.80 -8.02 20.84
N PRO A 124 -21.08 -9.03 21.37
CA PRO A 124 -20.46 -10.07 20.55
C PRO A 124 -21.52 -10.97 19.93
N ILE A 125 -21.30 -11.36 18.68
CA ILE A 125 -22.13 -12.31 17.96
C ILE A 125 -21.45 -13.67 18.04
N GLN A 126 -22.15 -14.66 18.57
CA GLN A 126 -21.68 -16.03 18.61
C GLN A 126 -22.52 -16.89 17.67
N SER A 127 -21.87 -17.60 16.74
CA SER A 127 -22.52 -18.72 16.07
C SER A 127 -22.50 -19.92 17.00
N GLN A 128 -23.63 -20.61 17.16
CA GLN A 128 -23.71 -21.80 17.98
C GLN A 128 -24.22 -22.97 17.15
N THR A 129 -23.66 -24.16 17.35
CA THR A 129 -24.21 -25.39 16.79
C THR A 129 -25.48 -25.78 17.56
N ILE A 130 -26.39 -26.53 16.93
CA ILE A 130 -27.62 -27.01 17.60
C ILE A 130 -27.27 -27.74 18.91
N SER A 131 -26.20 -28.56 18.92
CA SER A 131 -25.74 -29.23 20.15
C SER A 131 -25.38 -28.24 21.25
N GLN A 132 -24.62 -27.19 20.95
CA GLN A 132 -24.25 -26.17 21.93
C GLN A 132 -25.47 -25.38 22.43
N MET A 133 -26.45 -25.11 21.56
CA MET A 133 -27.70 -24.48 21.96
C MET A 133 -28.47 -25.37 22.95
N VAL A 134 -28.56 -26.67 22.66
CA VAL A 134 -29.21 -27.65 23.54
C VAL A 134 -28.46 -27.77 24.88
N ASP A 135 -27.14 -27.88 24.85
CA ASP A 135 -26.31 -27.97 26.05
C ASP A 135 -26.51 -26.74 26.96
N GLN A 136 -26.59 -25.53 26.41
CA GLN A 136 -26.88 -24.30 27.17
C GLN A 136 -28.27 -24.31 27.81
N LEU A 137 -29.27 -24.89 27.15
CA LEU A 137 -30.63 -24.98 27.69
C LEU A 137 -30.74 -26.07 28.76
N LEU A 138 -29.98 -27.16 28.66
CA LEU A 138 -29.97 -28.24 29.67
C LEU A 138 -29.28 -27.84 30.98
N VAL A 139 -28.49 -26.76 31.01
CA VAL A 139 -27.88 -26.21 32.24
C VAL A 139 -28.93 -25.50 33.13
N LEU A 140 -30.08 -25.12 32.59
CA LEU A 140 -31.14 -24.44 33.35
C LEU A 140 -31.82 -25.38 34.36
N PRO A 141 -32.43 -24.85 35.44
CA PRO A 141 -33.08 -25.67 36.47
C PRO A 141 -34.19 -26.57 35.91
N GLU A 142 -34.30 -27.79 36.44
CA GLU A 142 -35.42 -28.67 36.12
C GLU A 142 -36.76 -28.02 36.52
N GLY A 143 -37.76 -28.14 35.64
CA GLY A 143 -39.08 -27.54 35.84
C GLY A 143 -39.26 -26.15 35.19
N GLU A 144 -38.21 -25.55 34.62
CA GLU A 144 -38.31 -24.28 33.90
C GLU A 144 -39.16 -24.44 32.63
N LYS A 145 -40.06 -23.48 32.37
CA LYS A 145 -40.94 -23.48 31.19
C LYS A 145 -40.30 -22.66 30.10
N LEU A 146 -40.11 -23.24 28.93
CA LEU A 146 -39.53 -22.54 27.77
C LEU A 146 -40.42 -22.63 26.54
N MET A 147 -40.37 -21.56 25.76
CA MET A 147 -41.08 -21.41 24.49
C MET A 147 -40.07 -21.09 23.40
N ILE A 148 -40.06 -21.92 22.35
CA ILE A 148 -39.17 -21.81 21.20
C ILE A 148 -39.92 -21.10 20.08
N LEU A 149 -39.38 -19.99 19.62
CA LEU A 149 -39.95 -19.16 18.58
C LEU A 149 -39.01 -19.08 17.38
N ALA A 150 -39.57 -19.14 16.19
CA ALA A 150 -38.85 -18.87 14.94
C ALA A 150 -39.17 -17.44 14.47
N PRO A 151 -38.22 -16.49 14.49
CA PRO A 151 -38.44 -15.11 14.08
C PRO A 151 -38.52 -14.95 12.55
N VAL A 152 -39.65 -15.33 11.96
CA VAL A 152 -39.88 -15.37 10.51
C VAL A 152 -39.85 -13.98 9.87
N LEU A 153 -40.25 -12.94 10.62
CA LEU A 153 -40.27 -11.56 10.11
C LEU A 153 -39.92 -10.57 11.22
N ARG A 154 -38.99 -9.65 10.94
CA ARG A 154 -38.59 -8.56 11.85
C ARG A 154 -38.64 -7.20 11.15
N ASP A 155 -39.34 -6.26 11.77
CA ASP A 155 -39.35 -4.83 11.45
C ASP A 155 -39.61 -4.46 9.97
N ARG A 156 -40.41 -5.27 9.27
CA ARG A 156 -40.80 -5.03 7.87
C ARG A 156 -42.22 -4.48 7.77
N LYS A 157 -42.41 -3.51 6.86
CA LYS A 157 -43.73 -2.96 6.53
C LYS A 157 -44.49 -3.87 5.58
N GLY A 158 -45.80 -4.03 5.79
CA GLY A 158 -46.65 -4.86 4.94
C GLY A 158 -47.72 -5.60 5.72
N SER A 159 -48.72 -6.15 5.02
CA SER A 159 -49.79 -6.96 5.63
C SER A 159 -49.37 -8.42 5.88
N HIS A 160 -48.30 -8.89 5.21
CA HIS A 160 -47.65 -10.19 5.41
C HIS A 160 -48.58 -11.42 5.42
N GLU A 161 -49.72 -11.35 4.73
CA GLU A 161 -50.70 -12.44 4.62
C GLU A 161 -50.09 -13.72 4.04
N ASP A 162 -49.18 -13.59 3.07
CA ASP A 162 -48.48 -14.71 2.45
C ASP A 162 -47.62 -15.49 3.47
N ILE A 163 -46.98 -14.77 4.40
CA ILE A 163 -46.14 -15.37 5.44
C ILE A 163 -47.02 -16.12 6.44
N ILE A 164 -48.11 -15.49 6.91
CA ILE A 164 -49.08 -16.11 7.83
C ILE A 164 -49.72 -17.36 7.18
N GLY A 165 -50.09 -17.27 5.90
CA GLY A 165 -50.61 -18.40 5.12
C GLY A 165 -49.60 -19.53 5.00
N SER A 166 -48.31 -19.22 4.80
CA SER A 166 -47.24 -20.23 4.74
C SER A 166 -47.03 -20.96 6.07
N LEU A 167 -47.19 -20.25 7.20
CA LEU A 167 -47.09 -20.84 8.54
C LEU A 167 -48.25 -21.79 8.80
N ARG A 168 -49.48 -21.41 8.39
CA ARG A 168 -50.66 -22.28 8.46
C ARG A 168 -50.50 -23.53 7.61
N ALA A 169 -49.99 -23.40 6.38
CA ALA A 169 -49.75 -24.53 5.49
C ALA A 169 -48.73 -25.55 6.04
N ARG A 170 -47.82 -25.10 6.93
CA ARG A 170 -46.85 -25.96 7.63
C ARG A 170 -47.39 -26.54 8.94
N GLY A 171 -48.68 -26.32 9.27
CA GLY A 171 -49.35 -26.91 10.43
C GLY A 171 -49.07 -26.21 11.76
N LEU A 172 -48.47 -25.01 11.75
CA LEU A 172 -48.31 -24.20 12.95
C LEU A 172 -49.67 -23.62 13.35
N ILE A 173 -49.89 -23.45 14.67
CA ILE A 173 -51.17 -22.98 15.23
C ILE A 173 -51.04 -21.56 15.80
N ARG A 174 -49.86 -21.19 16.32
CA ARG A 174 -49.65 -19.94 17.06
C ARG A 174 -48.46 -19.15 16.56
N ALA A 175 -48.56 -17.84 16.62
CA ALA A 175 -47.47 -16.91 16.36
C ALA A 175 -47.54 -15.73 17.33
N ARG A 176 -46.39 -15.20 17.70
CA ARG A 176 -46.27 -13.93 18.42
C ARG A 176 -46.13 -12.80 17.40
N VAL A 177 -47.12 -11.93 17.34
CA VAL A 177 -47.17 -10.78 16.42
C VAL A 177 -47.13 -9.49 17.24
N ASP A 178 -46.13 -8.64 16.99
CA ASP A 178 -45.90 -7.38 17.70
C ASP A 178 -45.95 -7.53 19.25
N GLY A 179 -45.45 -8.65 19.75
CA GLY A 179 -45.40 -8.97 21.18
C GLY A 179 -46.63 -9.67 21.75
N GLN A 180 -47.72 -9.80 20.98
CA GLN A 180 -48.93 -10.52 21.40
C GLN A 180 -48.96 -11.94 20.85
N LEU A 181 -49.23 -12.93 21.71
CA LEU A 181 -49.36 -14.32 21.31
C LEU A 181 -50.79 -14.57 20.78
N LEU A 182 -50.90 -14.88 19.49
CA LEU A 182 -52.17 -15.07 18.79
C LEU A 182 -52.22 -16.44 18.11
N GLU A 183 -53.43 -16.99 17.95
CA GLU A 183 -53.65 -18.14 17.08
C GLU A 183 -53.67 -17.64 15.62
N LEU A 184 -53.07 -18.40 14.69
CA LEU A 184 -52.88 -17.96 13.29
C LEU A 184 -54.20 -17.66 12.56
N ASP A 185 -55.33 -18.19 13.04
CA ASP A 185 -56.66 -17.93 12.50
C ASP A 185 -57.32 -16.67 13.07
N GLU A 186 -56.79 -16.16 14.19
CA GLU A 186 -57.29 -14.98 14.88
C GLU A 186 -56.40 -13.73 14.63
N ILE A 187 -55.34 -13.85 13.83
CA ILE A 187 -54.46 -12.71 13.52
C ILE A 187 -55.23 -11.70 12.66
N PRO A 188 -55.42 -10.45 13.14
CA PRO A 188 -56.07 -9.42 12.36
C PRO A 188 -55.19 -8.96 11.19
N THR A 189 -55.80 -8.40 10.15
CA THR A 189 -55.09 -7.89 8.98
C THR A 189 -54.09 -6.79 9.38
N LEU A 190 -52.80 -7.03 9.16
CA LEU A 190 -51.72 -6.12 9.58
C LEU A 190 -51.67 -4.85 8.71
N ASP A 191 -51.32 -3.72 9.34
CA ASP A 191 -51.28 -2.40 8.68
C ASP A 191 -50.07 -2.29 7.73
N LYS A 192 -50.35 -2.15 6.42
CA LYS A 192 -49.33 -2.02 5.37
C LYS A 192 -48.33 -0.88 5.59
N LYS A 193 -48.67 0.16 6.37
CA LYS A 193 -47.80 1.32 6.62
C LYS A 193 -46.92 1.17 7.86
N ARG A 194 -47.23 0.22 8.76
CA ARG A 194 -46.49 -0.02 10.01
C ARG A 194 -45.50 -1.17 9.85
N LYS A 195 -44.43 -1.13 10.64
CA LYS A 195 -43.48 -2.23 10.73
C LYS A 195 -44.05 -3.27 11.69
N HIS A 196 -43.98 -4.53 11.31
CA HIS A 196 -44.47 -5.64 12.10
C HIS A 196 -43.33 -6.63 12.42
N ARG A 197 -43.51 -7.38 13.50
CA ARG A 197 -42.66 -8.50 13.92
C ARG A 197 -43.52 -9.76 14.06
N ILE A 198 -43.14 -10.85 13.40
CA ILE A 198 -43.88 -12.14 13.42
C ILE A 198 -42.90 -13.24 13.81
N GLU A 199 -43.22 -13.95 14.89
CA GLU A 199 -42.40 -15.02 15.45
C GLU A 199 -43.28 -16.25 15.64
N ALA A 200 -43.04 -17.30 14.85
CA ALA A 200 -43.86 -18.51 14.91
C ALA A 200 -43.52 -19.34 16.16
N VAL A 201 -44.52 -19.85 16.87
CA VAL A 201 -44.30 -20.71 18.04
C VAL A 201 -44.07 -22.13 17.58
N ILE A 202 -42.85 -22.64 17.79
CA ILE A 202 -42.43 -23.98 17.32
C ILE A 202 -42.71 -25.04 18.37
N ASP A 203 -42.27 -24.82 19.61
CA ASP A 203 -42.56 -25.73 20.72
C ASP A 203 -42.68 -24.97 22.04
N ARG A 204 -43.41 -25.55 22.98
CA ARG A 204 -43.52 -25.12 24.37
C ARG A 204 -43.33 -26.34 25.25
N LEU A 205 -42.26 -26.35 26.03
CA LEU A 205 -41.87 -27.52 26.82
C LEU A 205 -41.42 -27.11 28.23
N VAL A 206 -41.37 -28.10 29.12
CA VAL A 206 -40.87 -27.95 30.49
C VAL A 206 -39.59 -28.76 30.58
N LEU A 207 -38.50 -28.14 31.03
CA LEU A 207 -37.20 -28.82 31.13
C LEU A 207 -37.26 -29.99 32.12
N ARG A 208 -36.82 -31.15 31.63
CA ARG A 208 -36.62 -32.40 32.38
C ARG A 208 -35.32 -33.04 31.89
N GLY A 209 -34.69 -33.90 32.70
CA GLY A 209 -33.44 -34.58 32.35
C GLY A 209 -33.41 -35.33 31.00
N ASP A 210 -34.56 -35.66 30.39
CA ASP A 210 -34.68 -36.33 29.09
C ASP A 210 -35.05 -35.40 27.91
N SER A 211 -35.10 -34.07 28.11
CA SER A 211 -35.61 -33.12 27.12
C SER A 211 -34.67 -32.82 25.94
N GLY A 212 -33.43 -33.33 25.97
CA GLY A 212 -32.39 -33.04 24.98
C GLY A 212 -32.77 -33.31 23.51
N PRO A 213 -33.25 -34.51 23.13
CA PRO A 213 -33.63 -34.84 21.75
C PRO A 213 -34.75 -33.94 21.21
N ARG A 214 -35.74 -33.64 22.05
CA ARG A 214 -36.89 -32.80 21.69
C ARG A 214 -36.49 -31.33 21.51
N LEU A 215 -35.58 -30.84 22.35
CA LEU A 215 -34.98 -29.51 22.20
C LEU A 215 -34.23 -29.39 20.87
N ALA A 216 -33.45 -30.40 20.51
CA ALA A 216 -32.69 -30.42 19.26
C ALA A 216 -33.61 -30.35 18.03
N GLU A 217 -34.65 -31.19 17.96
CA GLU A 217 -35.63 -31.22 16.87
C GLU A 217 -36.39 -29.89 16.73
N SER A 218 -36.78 -29.31 17.87
CA SER A 218 -37.50 -28.03 17.91
C SER A 218 -36.61 -26.86 17.47
N LEU A 219 -35.34 -26.85 17.89
CA LEU A 219 -34.36 -25.86 17.46
C LEU A 219 -34.05 -26.00 15.97
N GLU A 220 -33.87 -27.22 15.46
CA GLU A 220 -33.64 -27.48 14.03
C GLU A 220 -34.82 -26.97 13.18
N THR A 221 -36.04 -27.24 13.63
CA THR A 221 -37.27 -26.74 12.99
C THR A 221 -37.33 -25.21 13.02
N ALA A 222 -36.99 -24.58 14.16
CA ALA A 222 -37.01 -23.13 14.31
C ALA A 222 -35.98 -22.45 13.39
N LEU A 223 -34.75 -22.97 13.37
CA LEU A 223 -33.65 -22.48 12.54
C LEU A 223 -33.99 -22.60 11.05
N SER A 224 -34.51 -23.75 10.62
CA SER A 224 -34.93 -23.97 9.23
C SER A 224 -36.06 -23.03 8.79
N LEU A 225 -36.92 -22.59 9.72
CA LEU A 225 -38.06 -21.72 9.42
C LEU A 225 -37.69 -20.23 9.36
N ALA A 226 -36.66 -19.80 10.08
CA ALA A 226 -36.35 -18.39 10.31
C ALA A 226 -34.88 -18.03 10.01
N GLU A 227 -34.40 -18.39 8.82
CA GLU A 227 -33.04 -18.07 8.34
C GLU A 227 -31.95 -18.33 9.40
N ASP A 228 -32.00 -19.51 10.02
CA ASP A 228 -31.04 -19.97 11.03
C ASP A 228 -31.03 -19.13 12.32
N GLN A 229 -32.20 -18.62 12.73
CA GLN A 229 -32.44 -17.97 14.03
C GLN A 229 -33.54 -18.66 14.83
N ALA A 230 -33.39 -18.68 16.15
CA ALA A 230 -34.41 -19.16 17.08
C ALA A 230 -34.40 -18.29 18.35
N ILE A 231 -35.56 -17.82 18.81
CA ILE A 231 -35.71 -17.11 20.09
C ILE A 231 -36.24 -18.10 21.13
N ILE A 232 -35.59 -18.18 22.28
CA ILE A 232 -36.05 -18.93 23.44
C ILE A 232 -36.58 -17.94 24.47
N VAL A 233 -37.82 -18.11 24.87
CA VAL A 233 -38.47 -17.32 25.92
C VAL A 233 -38.57 -18.17 27.18
N LEU A 234 -37.85 -17.77 28.23
CA LEU A 234 -37.91 -18.39 29.56
C LEU A 234 -39.09 -17.81 30.32
N MET A 235 -40.07 -18.64 30.68
CA MET A 235 -41.31 -18.21 31.32
C MET A 235 -41.20 -18.34 32.86
N GLY A 236 -40.36 -17.50 33.46
CA GLY A 236 -40.14 -17.42 34.90
C GLY A 236 -41.18 -16.54 35.64
N PRO A 237 -41.25 -16.61 36.99
CA PRO A 237 -42.31 -15.98 37.79
C PRO A 237 -42.24 -14.45 37.91
N GLN A 238 -41.16 -13.78 37.46
CA GLN A 238 -41.04 -12.32 37.60
C GLN A 238 -40.63 -11.52 36.36
N HIS A 239 -40.17 -12.14 35.26
CA HIS A 239 -40.08 -11.54 33.91
C HIS A 239 -39.76 -12.64 32.89
N ALA A 240 -40.22 -12.48 31.64
CA ALA A 240 -39.84 -13.39 30.56
C ALA A 240 -38.47 -12.98 30.00
N GLU A 241 -37.42 -13.77 30.27
CA GLU A 241 -36.09 -13.56 29.69
C GLU A 241 -36.05 -14.17 28.28
N GLU A 242 -35.65 -13.38 27.28
CA GLU A 242 -35.50 -13.85 25.90
C GLU A 242 -34.03 -14.07 25.55
N ARG A 243 -33.72 -15.23 24.98
CA ARG A 243 -32.40 -15.58 24.45
C ARG A 243 -32.51 -15.84 22.95
N LEU A 244 -31.75 -15.11 22.14
CA LEU A 244 -31.64 -15.42 20.71
C LEU A 244 -30.48 -16.38 20.46
N PHE A 245 -30.79 -17.47 19.79
CA PHE A 245 -29.84 -18.38 19.20
C PHE A 245 -29.79 -18.18 17.68
N SER A 246 -28.60 -18.34 17.10
CA SER A 246 -28.45 -18.36 15.65
C SER A 246 -27.38 -19.36 15.24
N ALA A 247 -27.68 -20.18 14.24
CA ALA A 247 -26.73 -21.12 13.66
C ALA A 247 -25.77 -20.43 12.68
N HIS A 248 -26.10 -19.20 12.25
CA HIS A 248 -25.21 -18.29 11.54
C HIS A 248 -24.88 -17.09 12.42
N HIS A 249 -23.79 -16.35 12.11
CA HIS A 249 -23.40 -15.19 12.90
C HIS A 249 -24.41 -14.04 12.70
N ALA A 250 -25.55 -14.04 13.39
CA ALA A 250 -26.56 -13.00 13.27
C ALA A 250 -26.67 -12.12 14.52
N CYS A 251 -26.83 -10.81 14.33
CA CYS A 251 -26.97 -9.86 15.44
C CYS A 251 -28.36 -9.94 16.08
N PRO A 252 -28.45 -10.15 17.42
CA PRO A 252 -29.74 -10.19 18.10
C PRO A 252 -30.53 -8.88 18.07
N GLY A 253 -29.83 -7.74 18.11
CA GLY A 253 -30.45 -6.42 18.18
C GLY A 253 -31.01 -5.95 16.84
N CYS A 254 -30.22 -5.99 15.76
CA CYS A 254 -30.60 -5.44 14.46
C CYS A 254 -30.96 -6.48 13.39
N GLY A 255 -30.78 -7.78 13.67
CA GLY A 255 -31.08 -8.86 12.72
C GLY A 255 -30.10 -8.99 11.55
N ARG A 256 -28.97 -8.25 11.56
CA ARG A 256 -27.95 -8.34 10.51
C ARG A 256 -27.26 -9.70 10.55
N SER A 257 -27.27 -10.42 9.44
CA SER A 257 -26.52 -11.67 9.25
C SER A 257 -25.09 -11.37 8.78
N PHE A 258 -24.12 -12.09 9.33
CA PHE A 258 -22.71 -12.02 8.96
C PHE A 258 -22.31 -13.27 8.17
N PRO A 259 -21.49 -13.11 7.12
CA PRO A 259 -20.94 -14.24 6.39
C PRO A 259 -20.04 -15.08 7.30
N PRO A 260 -19.78 -16.36 6.95
CA PRO A 260 -18.84 -17.19 7.68
C PRO A 260 -17.45 -16.52 7.74
N LEU A 261 -16.81 -16.63 8.91
CA LEU A 261 -15.50 -16.06 9.19
C LEU A 261 -14.41 -16.88 8.50
N GLU A 262 -14.24 -16.64 7.22
CA GLU A 262 -13.18 -17.25 6.42
C GLU A 262 -12.05 -16.25 6.15
N PRO A 263 -10.78 -16.69 5.96
CA PRO A 263 -9.67 -15.78 5.68
C PRO A 263 -9.87 -14.89 4.44
N ARG A 264 -10.73 -15.28 3.49
CA ARG A 264 -11.08 -14.46 2.31
C ARG A 264 -11.93 -13.24 2.65
N LEU A 265 -12.69 -13.27 3.74
CA LEU A 265 -13.51 -12.14 4.23
C LEU A 265 -12.63 -10.95 4.65
N PHE A 266 -11.42 -11.25 5.13
CA PHE A 266 -10.45 -10.26 5.60
C PHE A 266 -9.46 -9.83 4.50
N SER A 267 -9.66 -10.27 3.25
CA SER A 267 -8.80 -9.89 2.13
C SER A 267 -9.45 -8.77 1.33
N PHE A 268 -8.79 -7.62 1.25
CA PHE A 268 -9.21 -6.55 0.33
C PHE A 268 -8.87 -6.84 -1.14
N ASN A 269 -8.09 -7.90 -1.43
CA ASN A 269 -7.83 -8.36 -2.79
C ASN A 269 -8.91 -9.33 -3.29
N ASN A 270 -9.80 -9.80 -2.41
CA ASN A 270 -10.89 -10.70 -2.76
C ASN A 270 -12.23 -9.93 -2.72
N PRO A 271 -13.08 -10.02 -3.75
CA PRO A 271 -14.40 -9.39 -3.74
C PRO A 271 -15.27 -9.74 -2.52
N ALA A 272 -15.07 -10.91 -1.91
CA ALA A 272 -15.78 -11.32 -0.71
C ALA A 272 -15.47 -10.44 0.51
N GLY A 273 -14.26 -9.87 0.60
CA GLY A 273 -13.80 -9.02 1.71
C GLY A 273 -13.59 -7.56 1.35
N ALA A 274 -13.43 -7.24 0.07
CA ALA A 274 -13.18 -5.89 -0.42
C ALA A 274 -14.36 -4.93 -0.17
N CYS A 275 -14.05 -3.67 0.11
CA CYS A 275 -15.05 -2.62 0.17
C CYS A 275 -15.72 -2.44 -1.21
N PRO A 276 -17.07 -2.51 -1.32
CA PRO A 276 -17.75 -2.42 -2.60
C PRO A 276 -17.68 -1.05 -3.27
N ARG A 277 -17.38 0.02 -2.51
CA ARG A 277 -17.28 1.38 -3.04
C ARG A 277 -15.95 1.66 -3.77
N CYS A 278 -14.85 1.12 -3.26
CA CYS A 278 -13.51 1.36 -3.80
C CYS A 278 -12.85 0.09 -4.35
N ASP A 279 -13.56 -1.02 -4.41
CA ASP A 279 -13.05 -2.34 -4.83
C ASP A 279 -11.73 -2.72 -4.16
N GLY A 280 -11.65 -2.51 -2.84
CA GLY A 280 -10.45 -2.84 -2.06
C GLY A 280 -9.25 -1.90 -2.22
N LEU A 281 -9.38 -0.78 -2.94
CA LEU A 281 -8.28 0.21 -3.06
C LEU A 281 -8.09 1.05 -1.80
N GLY A 282 -9.17 1.33 -1.05
CA GLY A 282 -9.16 2.22 0.12
C GLY A 282 -9.26 3.70 -0.24
N GLU A 283 -9.01 4.05 -1.49
CA GLU A 283 -9.10 5.41 -2.03
C GLU A 283 -10.08 5.45 -3.19
N ILE A 284 -10.65 6.63 -3.42
CA ILE A 284 -11.42 6.94 -4.62
C ILE A 284 -10.77 8.12 -5.32
N THR A 285 -10.72 8.03 -6.64
CA THR A 285 -10.25 9.14 -7.48
C THR A 285 -11.44 10.03 -7.83
N PHE A 286 -11.26 11.33 -7.73
CA PHE A 286 -12.25 12.33 -8.12
C PHE A 286 -11.56 13.47 -8.85
N PHE A 287 -12.29 14.25 -9.65
CA PHE A 287 -11.74 15.46 -10.27
C PHE A 287 -11.62 16.56 -9.22
N ASP A 288 -10.40 17.02 -8.99
CA ASP A 288 -10.09 17.99 -7.95
C ASP A 288 -10.19 19.42 -8.51
N PRO A 289 -11.11 20.26 -7.99
CA PRO A 289 -11.23 21.65 -8.43
C PRO A 289 -9.92 22.44 -8.35
N ASP A 290 -9.08 22.17 -7.35
CA ASP A 290 -7.81 22.88 -7.16
C ASP A 290 -6.75 22.47 -8.20
N LEU A 291 -6.87 21.27 -8.79
CA LEU A 291 -6.02 20.82 -9.90
C LEU A 291 -6.55 21.33 -11.25
N ILE A 292 -7.87 21.52 -11.37
CA ILE A 292 -8.51 22.11 -12.56
C ILE A 292 -8.20 23.61 -12.64
N VAL A 293 -8.23 24.29 -11.49
CA VAL A 293 -7.97 25.74 -11.34
C VAL A 293 -6.81 25.98 -10.36
N PRO A 294 -5.55 25.72 -10.78
CA PRO A 294 -4.40 25.83 -9.89
C PRO A 294 -4.02 27.27 -9.55
N ASN A 295 -4.41 28.26 -10.35
CA ASN A 295 -4.09 29.66 -10.10
C ASN A 295 -5.39 30.45 -9.95
N PRO A 296 -5.94 30.57 -8.73
CA PRO A 296 -7.21 31.25 -8.50
C PRO A 296 -7.16 32.77 -8.73
N GLU A 297 -5.96 33.34 -8.92
CA GLU A 297 -5.75 34.75 -9.27
C GLU A 297 -6.04 35.05 -10.73
N LEU A 298 -6.01 34.04 -11.59
CA LEU A 298 -6.30 34.22 -12.99
C LEU A 298 -7.82 34.34 -13.19
N SER A 299 -8.19 35.18 -14.16
CA SER A 299 -9.56 35.26 -14.64
C SER A 299 -9.89 34.08 -15.57
N LEU A 300 -11.16 33.87 -15.87
CA LEU A 300 -11.57 32.85 -16.85
C LEU A 300 -11.04 33.16 -18.25
N ARG A 301 -10.90 34.44 -18.60
CA ARG A 301 -10.31 34.88 -19.86
C ARG A 301 -8.81 34.57 -19.92
N ASP A 302 -8.11 34.80 -18.82
CA ASP A 302 -6.66 34.54 -18.69
C ASP A 302 -6.34 33.06 -18.50
N GLY A 303 -7.36 32.20 -18.46
CA GLY A 303 -7.17 30.77 -18.48
C GLY A 303 -7.08 30.11 -17.10
N ALA A 304 -7.88 30.57 -16.13
CA ALA A 304 -8.01 29.94 -14.83
C ALA A 304 -8.24 28.41 -14.92
N ILE A 305 -9.08 27.95 -15.86
CA ILE A 305 -9.36 26.52 -16.09
C ILE A 305 -8.29 25.92 -17.02
N VAL A 306 -7.31 25.24 -16.43
CA VAL A 306 -6.15 24.70 -17.16
C VAL A 306 -6.53 23.61 -18.15
N ALA A 307 -7.62 22.88 -17.90
CA ALA A 307 -8.14 21.87 -18.83
C ALA A 307 -8.58 22.48 -20.19
N TRP A 308 -8.80 23.81 -20.25
CA TRP A 308 -9.33 24.50 -21.43
C TRP A 308 -8.32 25.41 -22.14
N THR A 309 -7.13 25.67 -21.57
CA THR A 309 -6.21 26.72 -22.05
C THR A 309 -5.29 26.33 -23.21
N LYS A 310 -4.67 25.14 -23.19
CA LYS A 310 -3.50 24.89 -24.08
C LYS A 310 -3.80 24.67 -25.58
N ARG A 311 -5.02 24.26 -25.95
CA ARG A 311 -5.41 23.97 -27.36
C ARG A 311 -6.87 24.31 -27.71
N HIS A 312 -7.68 24.73 -26.73
CA HIS A 312 -9.13 24.82 -26.88
C HIS A 312 -9.72 26.16 -26.42
N GLN A 313 -8.89 27.16 -26.13
CA GLN A 313 -9.36 28.46 -25.63
C GLN A 313 -10.32 29.12 -26.64
N GLU A 314 -10.03 29.03 -27.93
CA GLU A 314 -10.92 29.50 -29.01
C GLU A 314 -12.24 28.72 -29.09
N HIS A 315 -12.21 27.41 -28.81
CA HIS A 315 -13.39 26.55 -28.85
C HIS A 315 -14.36 26.80 -27.68
N TYR A 316 -13.82 27.09 -26.49
CA TYR A 316 -14.62 27.32 -25.27
C TYR A 316 -14.97 28.79 -25.03
N ALA A 317 -14.32 29.75 -25.72
CA ALA A 317 -14.60 31.17 -25.57
C ALA A 317 -16.08 31.56 -25.82
N PRO A 318 -16.77 31.03 -26.85
CA PRO A 318 -18.19 31.33 -27.05
C PRO A 318 -19.09 30.79 -25.93
N LEU A 319 -18.74 29.63 -25.38
CA LEU A 319 -19.46 29.02 -24.25
C LEU A 319 -19.27 29.84 -22.96
N LEU A 320 -18.04 30.25 -22.66
CA LEU A 320 -17.74 31.11 -21.51
C LEU A 320 -18.47 32.46 -21.60
N THR A 321 -18.50 33.06 -22.79
CA THR A 321 -19.23 34.32 -23.03
C THR A 321 -20.73 34.15 -22.81
N ALA A 322 -21.30 33.04 -23.28
CA ALA A 322 -22.72 32.74 -23.07
C ALA A 322 -23.06 32.48 -21.58
N LEU A 323 -22.17 31.78 -20.86
CA LEU A 323 -22.30 31.55 -19.42
C LEU A 323 -22.24 32.87 -18.63
N ALA A 324 -21.29 33.75 -18.96
CA ALA A 324 -21.14 35.07 -18.34
C ALA A 324 -22.39 35.95 -18.55
N ALA A 325 -22.96 35.94 -19.76
CA ALA A 325 -24.17 36.68 -20.07
C ALA A 325 -25.41 36.12 -19.34
N HIS A 326 -25.52 34.79 -19.24
CA HIS A 326 -26.67 34.11 -18.65
C HIS A 326 -26.69 34.20 -17.12
N PHE A 327 -25.54 33.99 -16.47
CA PHE A 327 -25.41 34.03 -15.01
C PHE A 327 -24.91 35.37 -14.46
N HIS A 328 -24.79 36.39 -15.31
CA HIS A 328 -24.47 37.77 -14.95
C HIS A 328 -23.15 37.93 -14.15
N PHE A 329 -22.06 37.30 -14.62
CA PHE A 329 -20.73 37.49 -14.04
C PHE A 329 -19.71 37.98 -15.09
N SER A 330 -18.61 38.58 -14.64
CA SER A 330 -17.53 39.04 -15.52
C SER A 330 -16.47 37.97 -15.74
N LEU A 331 -16.01 37.82 -16.98
CA LEU A 331 -14.94 36.88 -17.36
C LEU A 331 -13.55 37.35 -16.92
N ASP A 332 -13.40 38.65 -16.61
CA ASP A 332 -12.14 39.28 -16.22
C ASP A 332 -11.95 39.32 -14.70
N THR A 333 -12.97 38.90 -13.93
CA THR A 333 -12.86 38.73 -12.47
C THR A 333 -11.96 37.53 -12.15
N PRO A 334 -10.99 37.68 -11.23
CA PRO A 334 -10.20 36.56 -10.72
C PRO A 334 -11.09 35.42 -10.20
N TRP A 335 -10.70 34.17 -10.44
CA TRP A 335 -11.49 33.01 -10.02
C TRP A 335 -11.81 33.00 -8.51
N ARG A 336 -10.87 33.45 -7.68
CA ARG A 336 -11.05 33.56 -6.22
C ARG A 336 -12.22 34.47 -5.83
N ASP A 337 -12.42 35.54 -6.60
CA ASP A 337 -13.39 36.59 -6.30
C ASP A 337 -14.78 36.32 -6.92
N LEU A 338 -14.91 35.25 -7.72
CA LEU A 338 -16.19 34.83 -8.25
C LEU A 338 -17.09 34.27 -7.12
N PRO A 339 -18.40 34.60 -7.13
CA PRO A 339 -19.36 34.02 -6.19
C PRO A 339 -19.33 32.49 -6.18
N PHE A 340 -19.57 31.88 -5.02
CA PHE A 340 -19.56 30.43 -4.85
C PHE A 340 -20.51 29.71 -5.82
N ASP A 341 -21.75 30.20 -5.94
CA ASP A 341 -22.77 29.61 -6.82
C ASP A 341 -22.34 29.58 -8.30
N ILE A 342 -21.63 30.62 -8.75
CA ILE A 342 -21.09 30.71 -10.11
C ILE A 342 -19.97 29.69 -10.32
N ARG A 343 -19.06 29.55 -9.34
CA ARG A 343 -17.98 28.55 -9.39
C ARG A 343 -18.56 27.13 -9.45
N GLU A 344 -19.58 26.85 -8.65
CA GLU A 344 -20.29 25.56 -8.67
C GLU A 344 -20.96 25.29 -10.03
N GLN A 345 -21.67 26.27 -10.59
CA GLN A 345 -22.29 26.12 -11.92
C GLN A 345 -21.27 25.92 -13.03
N ILE A 346 -20.09 26.53 -12.95
CA ILE A 346 -19.01 26.33 -13.92
C ILE A 346 -18.42 24.92 -13.79
N LEU A 347 -18.16 24.45 -12.57
CA LEU A 347 -17.53 23.15 -12.32
C LEU A 347 -18.48 21.98 -12.54
N HIS A 348 -19.68 22.05 -11.97
CA HIS A 348 -20.67 20.96 -11.93
C HIS A 348 -21.80 21.11 -12.96
N GLY A 349 -21.89 22.26 -13.63
CA GLY A 349 -22.88 22.50 -14.67
C GLY A 349 -24.18 23.10 -14.15
N SER A 350 -25.09 23.34 -15.09
CA SER A 350 -26.44 23.82 -14.81
C SER A 350 -27.46 23.11 -15.70
N SER A 351 -28.63 22.80 -15.12
CA SER A 351 -29.78 22.28 -15.87
C SER A 351 -30.46 23.34 -16.75
N GLU A 352 -30.09 24.61 -16.61
CA GLU A 352 -30.66 25.71 -17.40
C GLU A 352 -30.16 25.67 -18.84
N ARG A 353 -31.04 26.04 -19.78
CA ARG A 353 -30.71 26.09 -21.21
C ARG A 353 -30.07 27.42 -21.55
N ILE A 354 -28.77 27.40 -21.79
CA ILE A 354 -27.97 28.56 -22.18
C ILE A 354 -27.94 28.65 -23.70
N THR A 355 -28.05 29.86 -24.24
CA THR A 355 -27.96 30.10 -25.69
C THR A 355 -26.54 30.44 -26.06
N VAL A 356 -25.86 29.55 -26.80
CA VAL A 356 -24.48 29.76 -27.25
C VAL A 356 -24.48 30.17 -28.72
N GLN A 357 -23.77 31.27 -29.03
CA GLN A 357 -23.58 31.75 -30.39
C GLN A 357 -22.21 31.31 -30.91
N GLN A 358 -22.17 30.56 -32.01
CA GLN A 358 -20.93 30.20 -32.72
C GLN A 358 -21.03 30.69 -34.17
N GLY A 359 -20.38 31.82 -34.47
CA GLY A 359 -20.52 32.49 -35.76
C GLY A 359 -21.97 32.92 -36.02
N ALA A 360 -22.53 32.58 -37.18
CA ALA A 360 -23.90 32.93 -37.57
C ALA A 360 -25.00 31.97 -37.03
N ARG A 361 -24.64 30.96 -36.24
CA ARG A 361 -25.59 29.95 -35.73
C ARG A 361 -25.71 30.04 -34.20
N SER A 362 -26.94 30.01 -33.70
CA SER A 362 -27.24 29.90 -32.27
C SER A 362 -27.87 28.56 -31.95
N HIS A 363 -27.47 27.97 -30.82
CA HIS A 363 -28.05 26.73 -30.31
C HIS A 363 -28.22 26.81 -28.80
N LYS A 364 -29.27 26.17 -28.28
CA LYS A 364 -29.54 26.08 -26.84
C LYS A 364 -28.98 24.77 -26.32
N LEU A 365 -28.15 24.84 -25.29
CA LEU A 365 -27.59 23.66 -24.63
C LEU A 365 -27.66 23.81 -23.10
N SER A 366 -27.84 22.70 -22.41
CA SER A 366 -27.60 22.62 -20.96
C SER A 366 -26.12 22.40 -20.74
N PHE A 367 -25.49 23.26 -19.95
CA PHE A 367 -24.06 23.16 -19.72
C PHE A 367 -23.78 22.06 -18.69
N GLU A 368 -23.07 21.01 -19.12
CA GLU A 368 -22.79 19.83 -18.28
C GLU A 368 -21.80 20.11 -17.14
N GLY A 369 -21.02 21.19 -17.21
CA GLY A 369 -19.96 21.47 -16.25
C GLY A 369 -18.58 20.99 -16.71
N VAL A 370 -17.52 21.61 -16.19
CA VAL A 370 -16.14 21.20 -16.49
C VAL A 370 -15.87 19.77 -16.04
N ILE A 371 -16.29 19.41 -14.81
CA ILE A 371 -16.00 18.11 -14.19
C ILE A 371 -16.75 17.00 -14.93
N ALA A 372 -18.05 17.14 -15.15
CA ALA A 372 -18.83 16.14 -15.88
C ALA A 372 -18.30 15.94 -17.32
N GLY A 373 -17.87 17.03 -17.97
CA GLY A 373 -17.21 16.97 -19.27
C GLY A 373 -15.90 16.17 -19.24
N LEU A 374 -15.06 16.35 -18.21
CA LEU A 374 -13.85 15.56 -18.01
C LEU A 374 -14.14 14.09 -17.71
N GLU A 375 -15.14 13.80 -16.86
CA GLU A 375 -15.58 12.42 -16.56
C GLU A 375 -16.07 11.69 -17.81
N ARG A 376 -16.88 12.37 -18.63
CA ARG A 376 -17.39 11.83 -19.90
C ARG A 376 -16.24 11.54 -20.86
N ARG A 377 -15.34 12.52 -21.06
CA ARG A 377 -14.15 12.34 -21.92
C ARG A 377 -13.27 11.20 -21.44
N LEU A 378 -13.05 11.04 -20.14
CA LEU A 378 -12.25 9.95 -19.58
C LEU A 378 -12.84 8.57 -19.90
N ARG A 379 -14.18 8.47 -19.86
CA ARG A 379 -14.94 7.25 -20.14
C ARG A 379 -14.96 6.90 -21.63
N GLU A 380 -15.15 7.89 -22.49
CA GLU A 380 -15.31 7.71 -23.95
C GLU A 380 -13.96 7.57 -24.68
N THR A 381 -12.89 8.14 -24.14
CA THR A 381 -11.57 8.17 -24.79
C THR A 381 -10.94 6.77 -24.89
N GLN A 382 -10.48 6.42 -26.10
CA GLN A 382 -9.70 5.20 -26.35
C GLN A 382 -8.17 5.45 -26.39
N SER A 383 -7.73 6.70 -26.47
CA SER A 383 -6.31 7.08 -26.45
C SER A 383 -5.75 7.11 -25.03
N ASN A 384 -4.69 6.32 -24.79
CA ASN A 384 -3.99 6.31 -23.50
C ASN A 384 -3.35 7.67 -23.18
N LEU A 385 -2.83 8.38 -24.18
CA LEU A 385 -2.21 9.69 -23.98
C LEU A 385 -3.23 10.72 -23.46
N ILE A 386 -4.41 10.79 -24.06
CA ILE A 386 -5.48 11.69 -23.62
C ILE A 386 -6.00 11.28 -22.25
N ARG A 387 -6.13 9.97 -21.99
CA ARG A 387 -6.51 9.45 -20.67
C ARG A 387 -5.52 9.89 -19.59
N GLU A 388 -4.21 9.75 -19.84
CA GLU A 388 -3.16 10.21 -18.93
C GLU A 388 -3.18 11.73 -18.73
N GLU A 389 -3.47 12.52 -19.77
CA GLU A 389 -3.63 13.97 -19.65
C GLU A 389 -4.81 14.35 -18.75
N ILE A 390 -5.97 13.72 -18.93
CA ILE A 390 -7.18 13.99 -18.12
C ILE A 390 -6.98 13.55 -16.67
N MET A 391 -6.32 12.41 -16.43
CA MET A 391 -6.04 11.90 -15.09
C MET A 391 -5.18 12.84 -14.23
N ARG A 392 -4.46 13.81 -14.84
CA ARG A 392 -3.67 14.82 -14.09
C ARG A 392 -4.53 15.77 -13.27
N TYR A 393 -5.81 15.90 -13.60
CA TYR A 393 -6.77 16.73 -12.86
C TYR A 393 -7.51 15.95 -11.76
N MET A 394 -7.16 14.68 -11.55
CA MET A 394 -7.79 13.85 -10.54
C MET A 394 -7.01 13.87 -9.24
N GLY A 395 -7.69 14.23 -8.15
CA GLY A 395 -7.24 14.03 -6.79
C GLY A 395 -7.57 12.62 -6.30
N ARG A 396 -7.01 12.27 -5.14
CA ARG A 396 -7.33 11.03 -4.41
C ARG A 396 -7.91 11.39 -3.06
N LEU A 397 -9.02 10.76 -2.71
CA LEU A 397 -9.64 10.87 -1.39
C LEU A 397 -9.65 9.50 -0.73
N ARG A 398 -9.50 9.45 0.60
CA ARG A 398 -9.83 8.26 1.37
C ARG A 398 -11.30 7.89 1.11
N CYS A 399 -11.56 6.61 0.87
CA CYS A 399 -12.91 6.15 0.59
C CYS A 399 -13.83 6.43 1.79
N PRO A 400 -14.98 7.12 1.62
CA PRO A 400 -15.84 7.50 2.74
C PRO A 400 -16.57 6.32 3.38
N VAL A 401 -16.75 5.21 2.65
CA VAL A 401 -17.46 4.02 3.15
C VAL A 401 -16.56 3.16 4.04
N CYS A 402 -15.33 2.89 3.58
CA CYS A 402 -14.37 2.09 4.35
C CYS A 402 -13.40 2.91 5.20
N ASN A 403 -13.41 4.25 5.06
CA ASN A 403 -12.45 5.17 5.67
C ASN A 403 -10.98 4.79 5.44
N GLY A 404 -10.66 4.30 4.23
CA GLY A 404 -9.30 3.85 3.88
C GLY A 404 -8.95 2.41 4.24
N SER A 405 -9.77 1.72 5.05
CA SER A 405 -9.48 0.34 5.51
C SER A 405 -9.52 -0.74 4.43
N ARG A 406 -10.01 -0.42 3.22
CA ARG A 406 -10.12 -1.33 2.05
C ARG A 406 -11.11 -2.49 2.22
N LEU A 407 -11.59 -2.74 3.42
CA LEU A 407 -12.45 -3.86 3.75
C LEU A 407 -13.93 -3.48 3.78
N ARG A 408 -14.79 -4.47 3.56
CA ARG A 408 -16.22 -4.36 3.76
C ARG A 408 -16.58 -4.19 5.23
N GLU A 409 -17.81 -3.75 5.48
CA GLU A 409 -18.27 -3.41 6.83
C GLU A 409 -18.27 -4.62 7.77
N GLU A 410 -18.72 -5.78 7.31
CA GLU A 410 -18.81 -7.00 8.13
C GLU A 410 -17.44 -7.45 8.64
N ALA A 411 -16.40 -7.37 7.80
CA ALA A 411 -15.03 -7.72 8.18
C ALA A 411 -14.47 -6.76 9.23
N ARG A 412 -14.85 -5.47 9.18
CA ARG A 412 -14.39 -4.43 10.12
C ARG A 412 -15.01 -4.53 11.50
N MET A 413 -16.08 -5.29 11.62
CA MET A 413 -16.78 -5.55 12.88
C MET A 413 -16.21 -6.75 13.64
N VAL A 414 -15.30 -7.52 13.05
CA VAL A 414 -14.65 -8.65 13.71
C VAL A 414 -13.45 -8.18 14.49
N ARG A 415 -13.35 -8.59 15.76
CA ARG A 415 -12.29 -8.20 16.69
C ARG A 415 -11.56 -9.42 17.24
N VAL A 416 -10.27 -9.27 17.46
CA VAL A 416 -9.44 -10.20 18.25
C VAL A 416 -8.93 -9.40 19.44
N GLY A 417 -9.36 -9.78 20.65
CA GLY A 417 -9.21 -8.91 21.82
C GLY A 417 -9.92 -7.55 21.59
N PRO A 418 -9.25 -6.41 21.86
CA PRO A 418 -9.89 -5.11 21.74
C PRO A 418 -9.98 -4.54 20.31
N LEU A 419 -9.22 -5.07 19.34
CA LEU A 419 -9.01 -4.43 18.05
C LEU A 419 -9.55 -5.23 16.86
N ALA A 420 -10.12 -4.53 15.88
CA ALA A 420 -10.44 -5.04 14.56
C ALA A 420 -9.21 -5.04 13.62
N ILE A 421 -9.26 -5.82 12.55
CA ILE A 421 -8.10 -6.06 11.67
C ILE A 421 -7.54 -4.76 11.05
N GLN A 422 -8.42 -3.84 10.66
CA GLN A 422 -8.03 -2.55 10.10
C GLN A 422 -7.38 -1.63 11.14
N GLU A 423 -7.75 -1.76 12.41
CA GLU A 423 -7.19 -0.96 13.50
C GLU A 423 -5.76 -1.43 13.78
N VAL A 424 -5.54 -2.74 13.88
CA VAL A 424 -4.19 -3.32 13.99
C VAL A 424 -3.32 -2.96 12.79
N SER A 425 -3.89 -2.94 11.59
CA SER A 425 -3.14 -2.63 10.37
C SER A 425 -2.73 -1.15 10.28
N ALA A 426 -3.48 -0.26 10.92
CA ALA A 426 -3.21 1.18 10.95
C ALA A 426 -2.22 1.59 12.06
N LEU A 427 -2.02 0.76 13.08
CA LEU A 427 -0.98 0.95 14.09
C LEU A 427 0.41 0.93 13.44
N SER A 428 1.37 1.61 14.08
CA SER A 428 2.77 1.41 13.73
C SER A 428 3.20 -0.02 14.04
N ILE A 429 4.17 -0.56 13.31
CA ILE A 429 4.72 -1.91 13.52
C ILE A 429 5.16 -2.11 14.97
N ARG A 430 5.73 -1.07 15.60
CA ARG A 430 6.08 -1.08 17.03
C ARG A 430 4.86 -1.31 17.91
N GLU A 431 3.79 -0.56 17.70
CA GLU A 431 2.55 -0.67 18.46
C GLU A 431 1.84 -2.00 18.19
N SER A 432 1.82 -2.48 16.94
CA SER A 432 1.30 -3.79 16.59
C SER A 432 2.07 -4.91 17.31
N LEU A 433 3.41 -4.82 17.38
CA LEU A 433 4.24 -5.79 18.09
C LEU A 433 3.91 -5.81 19.59
N GLN A 434 3.78 -4.63 20.21
CA GLN A 434 3.39 -4.50 21.61
C GLN A 434 1.99 -5.08 21.84
N HIS A 435 1.04 -4.78 20.96
CA HIS A 435 -0.32 -5.31 21.03
C HIS A 435 -0.33 -6.85 21.05
N PHE A 436 0.35 -7.50 20.11
CA PHE A 436 0.38 -8.97 20.06
C PHE A 436 1.21 -9.61 21.18
N THR A 437 2.18 -8.89 21.74
CA THR A 437 2.97 -9.39 22.89
C THR A 437 2.14 -9.40 24.18
N HIS A 438 1.19 -8.47 24.32
CA HIS A 438 0.32 -8.37 25.49
C HIS A 438 -1.08 -8.98 25.29
N LEU A 439 -1.39 -9.45 24.08
CA LEU A 439 -2.68 -10.07 23.79
C LEU A 439 -2.80 -11.42 24.52
N GLN A 440 -3.79 -11.52 25.39
CA GLN A 440 -4.16 -12.76 26.06
C GLN A 440 -5.45 -13.29 25.46
N LEU A 441 -5.43 -14.55 25.03
CA LEU A 441 -6.60 -15.29 24.55
C LEU A 441 -6.82 -16.47 25.50
N GLU A 442 -8.08 -16.85 25.71
CA GLU A 442 -8.46 -17.96 26.59
C GLU A 442 -9.18 -19.07 25.78
N GLY A 443 -9.21 -20.29 26.33
CA GLY A 443 -9.95 -21.42 25.75
C GLY A 443 -9.36 -22.00 24.46
N GLN A 444 -10.22 -22.59 23.63
CA GLN A 444 -9.82 -23.25 22.37
C GLN A 444 -9.23 -22.27 21.34
N GLU A 445 -9.67 -21.02 21.35
CA GLU A 445 -9.20 -19.97 20.45
C GLU A 445 -7.71 -19.69 20.67
N ALA A 446 -7.25 -19.69 21.93
CA ALA A 446 -5.85 -19.49 22.28
C ALA A 446 -4.94 -20.58 21.70
N LEU A 447 -5.36 -21.86 21.79
CA LEU A 447 -4.63 -23.01 21.27
C LEU A 447 -4.44 -22.94 19.75
N ILE A 448 -5.46 -22.51 19.01
CA ILE A 448 -5.39 -22.37 17.55
C ILE A 448 -4.55 -21.13 17.17
N ALA A 449 -4.71 -20.03 17.92
CA ALA A 449 -4.04 -18.76 17.65
C ALA A 449 -2.55 -18.76 18.03
N GLU A 450 -2.09 -19.59 18.97
CA GLU A 450 -0.72 -19.57 19.50
C GLU A 450 0.35 -19.58 18.40
N ARG A 451 0.26 -20.52 17.46
CA ARG A 451 1.21 -20.63 16.35
C ARG A 451 1.16 -19.41 15.42
N ILE A 452 -0.03 -18.88 15.18
CA ILE A 452 -0.25 -17.71 14.31
C ILE A 452 0.33 -16.46 14.96
N LEU A 453 0.08 -16.26 16.26
CA LEU A 453 0.59 -15.13 17.03
C LEU A 453 2.11 -15.15 17.11
N LYS A 454 2.72 -16.33 17.30
CA LYS A 454 4.18 -16.47 17.26
C LYS A 454 4.76 -16.01 15.92
N GLU A 455 4.10 -16.38 14.82
CA GLU A 455 4.55 -16.08 13.47
C GLU A 455 4.38 -14.60 13.10
N ILE A 456 3.29 -13.97 13.55
CA ILE A 456 3.05 -12.53 13.46
C ILE A 456 4.09 -11.77 14.29
N GLY A 457 4.28 -12.15 15.56
CA GLY A 457 5.23 -11.49 16.46
C GLY A 457 6.67 -11.57 15.95
N SER A 458 7.07 -12.71 15.40
CA SER A 458 8.39 -12.91 14.77
C SER A 458 8.61 -11.96 13.60
N ARG A 459 7.66 -11.88 12.64
CA ARG A 459 7.76 -10.97 11.48
C ARG A 459 7.76 -9.50 11.88
N LEU A 460 6.89 -9.10 12.81
CA LEU A 460 6.86 -7.74 13.33
C LEU A 460 8.20 -7.39 13.99
N LYS A 461 8.77 -8.30 14.78
CA LYS A 461 10.09 -8.13 15.38
C LYS A 461 11.17 -7.92 14.33
N PHE A 462 11.22 -8.74 13.27
CA PHE A 462 12.21 -8.54 12.20
C PHE A 462 12.08 -7.18 11.52
N LEU A 463 10.86 -6.68 11.31
CA LEU A 463 10.65 -5.32 10.79
C LEU A 463 11.15 -4.22 11.74
N VAL A 464 11.02 -4.43 13.06
CA VAL A 464 11.58 -3.53 14.08
C VAL A 464 13.11 -3.59 14.06
N ASP A 465 13.69 -4.78 13.93
CA ASP A 465 15.14 -5.00 13.95
C ASP A 465 15.82 -4.31 12.74
N VAL A 466 15.16 -4.28 11.57
CA VAL A 466 15.64 -3.51 10.40
C VAL A 466 15.28 -2.02 10.45
N GLY A 467 14.72 -1.51 11.55
CA GLY A 467 14.44 -0.08 11.73
C GLY A 467 13.22 0.46 10.96
N LEU A 468 12.24 -0.40 10.67
CA LEU A 468 10.98 -0.02 10.02
C LEU A 468 9.81 0.12 11.00
N ASP A 469 10.10 0.24 12.29
CA ASP A 469 9.13 0.22 13.38
C ASP A 469 8.11 1.37 13.35
N TYR A 470 8.41 2.44 12.60
CA TYR A 470 7.54 3.61 12.41
C TYR A 470 6.49 3.45 11.30
N LEU A 471 6.60 2.42 10.45
CA LEU A 471 5.63 2.15 9.39
C LEU A 471 4.36 1.51 9.94
N SER A 472 3.23 1.71 9.29
CA SER A 472 2.03 0.90 9.49
C SER A 472 1.94 -0.24 8.49
N LEU A 473 1.19 -1.29 8.81
CA LEU A 473 0.98 -2.43 7.91
C LEU A 473 0.10 -2.06 6.70
N ASP A 474 -0.79 -1.07 6.84
CA ASP A 474 -1.67 -0.59 5.79
C ASP A 474 -1.01 0.42 4.83
N ARG A 475 0.23 0.85 5.11
CA ARG A 475 0.99 1.76 4.25
C ARG A 475 1.16 1.15 2.85
N SER A 476 0.84 1.93 1.82
CA SER A 476 0.98 1.51 0.42
C SER A 476 2.44 1.22 0.07
N ALA A 477 2.68 0.08 -0.58
CA ALA A 477 4.00 -0.31 -1.03
C ALA A 477 4.60 0.66 -2.07
N GLU A 478 3.75 1.38 -2.81
CA GLU A 478 4.18 2.39 -3.79
C GLU A 478 4.82 3.62 -3.14
N THR A 479 4.49 3.89 -1.88
CA THR A 479 4.96 5.08 -1.15
C THR A 479 6.28 4.84 -0.41
N LEU A 480 6.84 3.64 -0.53
CA LEU A 480 8.08 3.26 0.13
C LEU A 480 9.27 3.78 -0.68
N SER A 481 10.27 4.30 0.02
CA SER A 481 11.59 4.56 -0.55
C SER A 481 12.28 3.25 -0.94
N GLY A 482 13.26 3.32 -1.84
CA GLY A 482 14.07 2.15 -2.24
C GLY A 482 14.66 1.42 -1.03
N GLY A 483 15.24 2.16 -0.08
CA GLY A 483 15.78 1.60 1.17
C GLY A 483 14.72 0.99 2.10
N GLU A 484 13.51 1.59 2.21
CA GLU A 484 12.41 0.97 2.97
C GLU A 484 11.97 -0.35 2.32
N ALA A 485 11.77 -0.36 1.00
CA ALA A 485 11.35 -1.56 0.28
C ALA A 485 12.39 -2.69 0.36
N GLN A 486 13.68 -2.34 0.27
CA GLN A 486 14.79 -3.26 0.43
C GLN A 486 14.82 -3.88 1.84
N ARG A 487 14.66 -3.06 2.89
CA ARG A 487 14.64 -3.52 4.28
C ARG A 487 13.42 -4.39 4.59
N ILE A 488 12.26 -4.10 4.00
CA ILE A 488 11.08 -4.98 4.08
C ILE A 488 11.39 -6.36 3.49
N ARG A 489 12.03 -6.39 2.31
CA ARG A 489 12.41 -7.64 1.65
C ARG A 489 13.42 -8.41 2.50
N LEU A 490 14.41 -7.74 3.09
CA LEU A 490 15.36 -8.35 4.03
C LEU A 490 14.64 -9.00 5.23
N ALA A 491 13.74 -8.28 5.89
CA ALA A 491 12.96 -8.81 7.02
C ALA A 491 12.11 -10.03 6.62
N SER A 492 11.49 -9.99 5.43
CA SER A 492 10.74 -11.13 4.88
C SER A 492 11.62 -12.35 4.64
N GLN A 493 12.85 -12.17 4.13
CA GLN A 493 13.79 -13.27 3.90
C GLN A 493 14.26 -13.92 5.20
N ILE A 494 14.47 -13.14 6.26
CA ILE A 494 14.82 -13.68 7.57
C ILE A 494 13.65 -14.46 8.16
N GLY A 495 12.43 -13.95 8.00
CA GLY A 495 11.21 -14.63 8.42
C GLY A 495 10.95 -15.96 7.71
N ALA A 496 11.50 -16.16 6.50
CA ALA A 496 11.39 -17.43 5.77
C ALA A 496 12.23 -18.55 6.38
N GLY A 497 13.24 -18.24 7.21
CA GLY A 497 14.05 -19.24 7.91
C GLY A 497 14.85 -20.17 6.99
N LEU A 498 15.23 -19.68 5.79
CA LEU A 498 16.00 -20.48 4.83
C LEU A 498 17.45 -20.67 5.31
N VAL A 499 18.01 -21.84 5.00
CA VAL A 499 19.38 -22.25 5.33
C VAL A 499 20.09 -22.72 4.07
N GLY A 500 21.39 -22.48 3.96
CA GLY A 500 22.19 -22.88 2.80
C GLY A 500 21.93 -22.02 1.56
N VAL A 501 21.37 -20.83 1.72
CA VAL A 501 21.11 -19.86 0.65
C VAL A 501 22.27 -18.85 0.54
N MET A 502 22.53 -18.38 -0.68
CA MET A 502 23.42 -17.25 -0.93
C MET A 502 22.59 -15.97 -1.11
N TYR A 503 22.64 -15.07 -0.13
CA TYR A 503 21.98 -13.77 -0.23
C TYR A 503 22.94 -12.74 -0.83
N VAL A 504 22.48 -12.00 -1.84
CA VAL A 504 23.25 -10.94 -2.48
C VAL A 504 22.51 -9.61 -2.30
N LEU A 505 23.12 -8.64 -1.61
CA LEU A 505 22.50 -7.37 -1.22
C LEU A 505 23.22 -6.18 -1.85
N ASP A 506 22.44 -5.19 -2.30
CA ASP A 506 22.94 -3.99 -2.99
C ASP A 506 22.82 -2.75 -2.08
N GLU A 507 23.92 -2.35 -1.44
CA GLU A 507 24.01 -1.16 -0.59
C GLU A 507 22.84 -1.00 0.41
N PRO A 508 22.62 -1.99 1.31
CA PRO A 508 21.49 -1.99 2.25
C PRO A 508 21.50 -0.83 3.26
N SER A 509 22.63 -0.11 3.42
CA SER A 509 22.73 1.10 4.24
C SER A 509 22.06 2.33 3.61
N ILE A 510 21.68 2.28 2.33
CA ILE A 510 21.06 3.42 1.65
C ILE A 510 19.76 3.87 2.34
N GLY A 511 19.67 5.19 2.55
CA GLY A 511 18.51 5.81 3.19
C GLY A 511 18.29 5.30 4.63
N LEU A 512 19.33 4.76 5.26
CA LEU A 512 19.40 4.45 6.68
C LEU A 512 20.21 5.55 7.39
N HIS A 513 19.85 5.86 8.63
CA HIS A 513 20.61 6.78 9.45
C HIS A 513 21.72 6.02 10.19
N GLN A 514 22.89 6.64 10.42
CA GLN A 514 24.05 5.94 11.04
C GLN A 514 23.70 5.22 12.35
N ARG A 515 22.86 5.85 13.18
CA ARG A 515 22.33 5.26 14.42
C ARG A 515 21.73 3.86 14.24
N ASP A 516 21.08 3.61 13.12
CA ASP A 516 20.35 2.37 12.87
C ASP A 516 21.21 1.36 12.08
N ASN A 517 22.44 1.73 11.70
CA ASN A 517 23.35 0.90 10.91
C ASN A 517 23.82 -0.36 11.68
N ASP A 518 24.13 -0.22 12.98
CA ASP A 518 24.49 -1.35 13.84
C ASP A 518 23.41 -2.44 13.87
N ARG A 519 22.13 -2.02 13.83
CA ARG A 519 20.99 -2.96 13.80
C ARG A 519 20.91 -3.71 12.48
N LEU A 520 21.15 -3.01 11.36
CA LEU A 520 21.25 -3.64 10.04
C LEU A 520 22.39 -4.66 10.02
N ILE A 521 23.59 -4.28 10.48
CA ILE A 521 24.74 -5.18 10.55
C ILE A 521 24.44 -6.41 11.43
N GLY A 522 23.82 -6.21 12.59
CA GLY A 522 23.37 -7.31 13.47
C GLY A 522 22.39 -8.26 12.76
N THR A 523 21.50 -7.69 11.95
CA THR A 523 20.54 -8.45 11.14
C THR A 523 21.22 -9.26 10.02
N LEU A 524 22.23 -8.68 9.34
CA LEU A 524 23.03 -9.39 8.32
C LEU A 524 23.84 -10.53 8.93
N LYS A 525 24.42 -10.31 10.12
CA LYS A 525 25.10 -11.37 10.89
C LYS A 525 24.13 -12.47 11.30
N HIS A 526 22.93 -12.13 11.75
CA HIS A 526 21.91 -13.13 12.05
C HIS A 526 21.55 -13.97 10.81
N LEU A 527 21.36 -13.34 9.64
CA LEU A 527 21.08 -14.05 8.40
C LEU A 527 22.20 -15.02 8.03
N ARG A 528 23.46 -14.63 8.21
CA ARG A 528 24.64 -15.49 8.07
C ARG A 528 24.62 -16.64 9.09
N ASP A 529 24.39 -16.33 10.36
CA ASP A 529 24.47 -17.29 11.47
C ASP A 529 23.38 -18.38 11.42
N LEU A 530 22.30 -18.16 10.65
CA LEU A 530 21.34 -19.20 10.27
C LEU A 530 21.94 -20.30 9.37
N GLY A 531 23.18 -20.14 8.90
CA GLY A 531 23.86 -21.06 7.98
C GLY A 531 23.73 -20.63 6.52
N ASN A 532 23.73 -19.32 6.26
CA ASN A 532 23.68 -18.74 4.92
C ASN A 532 24.98 -18.00 4.60
N THR A 533 25.26 -17.84 3.31
CA THR A 533 26.34 -16.96 2.83
C THR A 533 25.73 -15.61 2.46
N VAL A 534 26.25 -14.51 3.01
CA VAL A 534 25.71 -13.17 2.77
C VAL A 534 26.77 -12.34 2.05
N ILE A 535 26.49 -11.96 0.81
CA ILE A 535 27.36 -11.12 -0.02
C ILE A 535 26.71 -9.73 -0.12
N VAL A 536 27.43 -8.70 0.29
CA VAL A 536 26.92 -7.33 0.34
C VAL A 536 27.82 -6.44 -0.50
N VAL A 537 27.24 -5.69 -1.43
CA VAL A 537 27.93 -4.58 -2.09
C VAL A 537 27.79 -3.35 -1.20
N GLU A 538 28.89 -2.82 -0.66
CA GLU A 538 28.84 -1.71 0.30
C GLU A 538 30.03 -0.75 0.22
N HIS A 539 29.77 0.46 0.72
CA HIS A 539 30.72 1.56 0.85
C HIS A 539 30.79 2.12 2.26
N ASP A 540 29.86 1.73 3.15
CA ASP A 540 29.86 2.13 4.54
C ASP A 540 31.02 1.50 5.33
N GLU A 541 31.67 2.33 6.15
CA GLU A 541 32.85 1.94 6.94
C GLU A 541 32.50 0.85 7.97
N ASP A 542 31.40 1.01 8.70
CA ASP A 542 31.02 0.06 9.76
C ASP A 542 30.67 -1.31 9.16
N ALA A 543 29.99 -1.33 8.02
CA ALA A 543 29.68 -2.56 7.28
C ALA A 543 30.94 -3.29 6.81
N ILE A 544 31.91 -2.56 6.23
CA ILE A 544 33.19 -3.15 5.77
C ILE A 544 33.98 -3.69 6.98
N ARG A 545 34.03 -2.94 8.08
CA ARG A 545 34.73 -3.36 9.31
C ARG A 545 34.08 -4.57 9.99
N ALA A 546 32.76 -4.72 9.86
CA ALA A 546 32.01 -5.82 10.46
C ALA A 546 32.02 -7.11 9.61
N ALA A 547 32.54 -7.06 8.39
CA ALA A 547 32.59 -8.19 7.46
C ALA A 547 33.57 -9.27 7.94
N ASP A 548 33.26 -10.53 7.64
CA ASP A 548 34.19 -11.64 7.85
C ASP A 548 35.23 -11.71 6.74
N TYR A 549 34.88 -11.25 5.53
CA TYR A 549 35.74 -11.24 4.36
C TYR A 549 35.41 -10.04 3.46
N VAL A 550 36.42 -9.41 2.87
CA VAL A 550 36.26 -8.23 2.01
C VAL A 550 36.90 -8.49 0.66
N VAL A 551 36.26 -8.00 -0.41
CA VAL A 551 36.80 -7.99 -1.78
C VAL A 551 36.79 -6.55 -2.28
N ASP A 552 37.97 -5.99 -2.51
CA ASP A 552 38.15 -4.62 -3.04
C ASP A 552 38.32 -4.67 -4.57
N MET A 553 37.38 -4.05 -5.28
CA MET A 553 37.26 -4.09 -6.73
C MET A 553 37.82 -2.83 -7.38
N GLY A 554 38.77 -3.02 -8.30
CA GLY A 554 39.27 -2.12 -9.34
C GLY A 554 39.89 -0.81 -8.85
N PRO A 555 41.06 -0.39 -9.37
CA PRO A 555 41.63 0.92 -9.00
C PRO A 555 40.84 2.10 -9.59
N GLY A 556 39.92 1.83 -10.52
CA GLY A 556 39.11 2.81 -11.24
C GLY A 556 37.76 2.26 -11.71
N ALA A 557 37.06 3.04 -12.54
CA ALA A 557 35.75 2.70 -13.09
C ALA A 557 35.83 2.27 -14.57
N GLY A 558 34.84 1.50 -15.03
CA GLY A 558 34.72 1.09 -16.43
C GLY A 558 35.89 0.21 -16.87
N THR A 559 36.55 0.57 -17.98
CA THR A 559 37.72 -0.17 -18.51
C THR A 559 38.93 -0.19 -17.57
N HIS A 560 38.99 0.77 -16.63
CA HIS A 560 40.06 0.85 -15.61
C HIS A 560 39.72 0.08 -14.33
N GLY A 561 38.51 -0.46 -14.21
CA GLY A 561 38.09 -1.34 -13.14
C GLY A 561 38.23 -2.81 -13.51
N GLY A 562 37.38 -3.65 -12.93
CA GLY A 562 37.20 -5.05 -13.33
C GLY A 562 38.27 -6.02 -12.83
N GLU A 563 39.13 -5.59 -11.92
CA GLU A 563 40.20 -6.38 -11.30
C GLU A 563 39.98 -6.46 -9.78
N VAL A 564 40.45 -7.52 -9.14
CA VAL A 564 40.45 -7.62 -7.67
C VAL A 564 41.77 -7.06 -7.16
N ILE A 565 41.73 -5.96 -6.40
CA ILE A 565 42.92 -5.26 -5.89
C ILE A 565 43.42 -5.88 -4.60
N ALA A 566 42.49 -6.18 -3.70
CA ALA A 566 42.74 -6.79 -2.41
C ALA A 566 41.56 -7.71 -2.06
N GLN A 567 41.84 -8.81 -1.37
CA GLN A 567 40.81 -9.70 -0.83
C GLN A 567 41.35 -10.34 0.44
N GLY A 568 40.49 -10.58 1.42
CA GLY A 568 40.91 -11.17 2.69
C GLY A 568 40.12 -10.64 3.88
N THR A 569 40.76 -10.63 5.03
CA THR A 569 40.28 -9.96 6.24
C THR A 569 40.41 -8.45 6.11
N LEU A 570 39.79 -7.70 7.03
CA LEU A 570 39.95 -6.24 7.11
C LEU A 570 41.43 -5.81 7.19
N GLU A 571 42.26 -6.57 7.92
CA GLU A 571 43.69 -6.29 8.07
C GLU A 571 44.43 -6.42 6.72
N ASP A 572 44.08 -7.44 5.92
CA ASP A 572 44.66 -7.65 4.58
C ASP A 572 44.32 -6.48 3.63
N ILE A 573 43.11 -5.92 3.75
CA ILE A 573 42.71 -4.75 2.95
C ILE A 573 43.47 -3.50 3.40
N CYS A 574 43.57 -3.25 4.70
CA CYS A 574 44.23 -2.07 5.25
C CYS A 574 45.75 -2.06 5.02
N THR A 575 46.38 -3.22 4.99
CA THR A 575 47.83 -3.37 4.76
C THR A 575 48.21 -3.29 3.28
N ASN A 576 47.25 -3.44 2.36
CA ASN A 576 47.51 -3.39 0.92
C ASN A 576 47.58 -1.94 0.42
N PRO A 577 48.77 -1.44 0.01
CA PRO A 577 48.93 -0.05 -0.41
C PRO A 577 48.20 0.29 -1.72
N ASN A 578 47.85 -0.72 -2.52
CA ASN A 578 47.11 -0.54 -3.77
C ASN A 578 45.60 -0.39 -3.52
N SER A 579 45.10 -0.78 -2.34
CA SER A 579 43.69 -0.63 -1.98
C SER A 579 43.38 0.83 -1.66
N LEU A 580 42.62 1.48 -2.54
CA LEU A 580 42.12 2.83 -2.26
C LEU A 580 41.22 2.80 -1.02
N THR A 581 40.37 1.76 -0.91
CA THR A 581 39.49 1.56 0.24
C THR A 581 40.29 1.41 1.53
N GLY A 582 41.35 0.59 1.55
CA GLY A 582 42.25 0.42 2.68
C GLY A 582 42.91 1.74 3.13
N ARG A 583 43.29 2.61 2.18
CA ARG A 583 43.85 3.95 2.48
C ARG A 583 42.83 4.89 3.14
N TYR A 584 41.55 4.78 2.82
CA TYR A 584 40.50 5.53 3.53
C TYR A 584 40.24 4.94 4.92
N LEU A 585 40.21 3.60 5.06
CA LEU A 585 39.96 2.92 6.34
C LEU A 585 41.08 3.08 7.36
N THR A 586 42.32 3.25 6.91
CA THR A 586 43.49 3.53 7.76
C THR A 586 43.62 5.01 8.13
N GLY A 587 42.93 5.89 7.41
CA GLY A 587 43.01 7.35 7.57
C GLY A 587 44.14 8.02 6.79
N ASP A 588 44.89 7.26 5.97
CA ASP A 588 45.88 7.82 5.04
C ASP A 588 45.24 8.81 4.04
N LEU A 589 43.99 8.54 3.67
CA LEU A 589 43.13 9.44 2.91
C LEU A 589 41.87 9.76 3.72
N CYS A 590 41.40 11.01 3.65
CA CYS A 590 40.14 11.41 4.27
C CYS A 590 39.45 12.54 3.48
N ILE A 591 38.16 12.73 3.72
CA ILE A 591 37.42 13.89 3.21
C ILE A 591 37.66 15.06 4.17
N ALA A 592 38.42 16.06 3.73
CA ALA A 592 38.79 17.21 4.55
C ALA A 592 37.57 18.06 4.94
N VAL A 593 37.43 18.37 6.23
CA VAL A 593 36.44 19.33 6.72
C VAL A 593 36.90 20.75 6.35
N PRO A 594 36.07 21.58 5.68
CA PRO A 594 36.48 22.93 5.30
C PRO A 594 36.85 23.78 6.52
N GLY A 595 38.06 24.35 6.52
CA GLY A 595 38.53 25.21 7.62
C GLY A 595 37.74 26.52 7.81
N ARG A 596 36.95 26.93 6.80
CA ARG A 596 35.98 28.02 6.88
C ARG A 596 34.67 27.61 6.22
N ARG A 597 33.55 27.85 6.89
CA ARG A 597 32.19 27.63 6.34
C ARG A 597 31.64 28.93 5.75
N ARG A 598 30.83 28.82 4.70
CA ARG A 598 30.15 29.98 4.08
C ARG A 598 29.11 30.54 5.06
N ALA A 599 29.19 31.82 5.38
CA ALA A 599 28.19 32.51 6.20
C ALA A 599 27.02 33.00 5.33
N ASN A 600 25.80 33.04 5.88
CA ASN A 600 24.65 33.66 5.19
C ASN A 600 24.73 35.19 5.27
N VAL A 601 25.68 35.79 4.57
CA VAL A 601 25.89 37.25 4.57
C VAL A 601 24.68 37.97 3.94
N SER A 602 24.04 37.37 2.94
CA SER A 602 22.89 37.96 2.26
C SER A 602 21.60 37.99 3.10
N GLN A 603 21.54 37.26 4.23
CA GLN A 603 20.34 37.14 5.07
C GLN A 603 19.07 36.73 4.29
N ARG A 604 19.25 35.99 3.19
CA ARG A 604 18.15 35.49 2.36
C ARG A 604 17.71 34.12 2.83
N TRP A 605 16.41 33.94 2.95
CA TRP A 605 15.79 32.77 3.53
C TRP A 605 14.58 32.34 2.72
N LEU A 606 14.47 31.03 2.55
CA LEU A 606 13.24 30.37 2.13
C LEU A 606 12.56 29.85 3.40
N GLU A 607 11.35 30.35 3.69
CA GLU A 607 10.64 30.01 4.93
C GLU A 607 9.42 29.15 4.62
N VAL A 608 9.35 27.97 5.23
CA VAL A 608 8.17 27.10 5.20
C VAL A 608 7.48 27.23 6.54
N GLN A 609 6.21 27.61 6.54
CA GLN A 609 5.41 27.80 7.75
C GLN A 609 4.27 26.78 7.85
N GLY A 610 4.15 26.17 9.03
CA GLY A 610 3.07 25.29 9.42
C GLY A 610 2.91 24.06 8.54
N ALA A 611 4.01 23.40 8.14
CA ALA A 611 3.94 22.17 7.35
C ALA A 611 3.33 21.02 8.18
N THR A 612 2.25 20.41 7.65
CA THR A 612 1.46 19.36 8.32
C THR A 612 1.27 18.11 7.46
N GLY A 613 2.00 18.00 6.35
CA GLY A 613 1.99 16.78 5.53
C GLY A 613 2.44 15.54 6.30
N ASN A 614 1.74 14.42 6.12
CA ASN A 614 2.00 13.13 6.75
C ASN A 614 2.20 13.24 8.28
N ASN A 615 3.42 13.04 8.76
CA ASN A 615 3.77 13.06 10.18
C ASN A 615 4.37 14.39 10.67
N LEU A 616 4.38 15.43 9.84
CA LEU A 616 4.86 16.76 10.21
C LEU A 616 3.88 17.44 11.18
N LYS A 617 4.42 18.01 12.26
CA LYS A 617 3.64 18.62 13.36
C LYS A 617 3.65 20.15 13.27
N SER A 618 3.00 20.72 12.26
CA SER A 618 2.99 22.18 11.97
C SER A 618 4.40 22.77 12.00
N VAL A 619 5.31 22.16 11.25
CA VAL A 619 6.74 22.51 11.26
C VAL A 619 6.98 23.85 10.58
N ASP A 620 7.67 24.75 11.28
CA ASP A 620 8.22 25.99 10.74
C ASP A 620 9.74 25.82 10.52
N VAL A 621 10.21 26.04 9.29
CA VAL A 621 11.64 25.92 8.95
C VAL A 621 12.11 27.06 8.05
N ARG A 622 13.35 27.50 8.25
CA ARG A 622 14.02 28.50 7.42
C ARG A 622 15.26 27.89 6.77
N ILE A 623 15.34 27.95 5.45
CA ILE A 623 16.44 27.39 4.65
C ILE A 623 17.22 28.57 4.05
N PRO A 624 18.54 28.68 4.32
CA PRO A 624 19.33 29.79 3.80
C PRO A 624 19.58 29.63 2.29
N ILE A 625 19.37 30.71 1.54
CA ILE A 625 19.60 30.72 0.09
C ILE A 625 21.08 30.95 -0.20
N GLY A 626 21.62 30.24 -1.19
CA GLY A 626 23.03 30.37 -1.63
C GLY A 626 24.04 29.60 -0.78
N LEU A 627 23.59 28.72 0.13
CA LEU A 627 24.44 27.85 0.94
C LEU A 627 24.23 26.37 0.60
N PHE A 628 25.23 25.54 0.94
CA PHE A 628 25.11 24.08 0.86
C PHE A 628 24.38 23.56 2.10
N THR A 629 23.07 23.35 1.98
CA THR A 629 22.21 22.96 3.08
C THR A 629 21.93 21.46 3.04
N CYS A 630 22.25 20.77 4.13
CA CYS A 630 21.93 19.35 4.31
C CYS A 630 20.73 19.19 5.24
N ILE A 631 19.67 18.54 4.77
CA ILE A 631 18.52 18.18 5.59
C ILE A 631 18.74 16.78 6.17
N THR A 632 18.95 16.71 7.48
CA THR A 632 19.33 15.50 8.21
C THR A 632 18.23 15.06 9.19
N GLY A 633 18.29 13.81 9.63
CA GLY A 633 17.33 13.18 10.53
C GLY A 633 17.17 11.69 10.26
N VAL A 634 16.58 10.96 11.21
CA VAL A 634 16.35 9.52 11.11
C VAL A 634 15.33 9.15 10.02
N SER A 635 15.33 7.89 9.56
CA SER A 635 14.33 7.42 8.60
C SER A 635 12.92 7.53 9.21
N GLY A 636 11.96 7.96 8.40
CA GLY A 636 10.61 8.29 8.89
C GLY A 636 10.45 9.66 9.56
N SER A 637 11.49 10.47 9.73
CA SER A 637 11.37 11.80 10.40
C SER A 637 10.63 12.89 9.61
N GLY A 638 10.15 12.59 8.40
CA GLY A 638 9.43 13.54 7.54
C GLY A 638 10.31 14.37 6.60
N LYS A 639 11.60 14.03 6.41
CA LYS A 639 12.51 14.77 5.50
C LYS A 639 11.97 14.87 4.07
N SER A 640 11.58 13.73 3.50
CA SER A 640 11.03 13.67 2.13
C SER A 640 9.71 14.43 2.05
N THR A 641 8.86 14.35 3.07
CA THR A 641 7.61 15.11 3.08
C THR A 641 7.84 16.61 3.13
N LEU A 642 8.78 17.07 3.95
CA LEU A 642 9.11 18.49 4.03
C LEU A 642 9.69 19.03 2.71
N ILE A 643 10.63 18.31 2.10
CA ILE A 643 11.38 18.80 0.94
C ILE A 643 10.73 18.41 -0.40
N ASN A 644 10.42 17.14 -0.60
CA ASN A 644 9.95 16.60 -1.88
C ASN A 644 8.42 16.71 -2.03
N ASP A 645 7.66 16.58 -0.94
CA ASP A 645 6.18 16.60 -1.02
C ASP A 645 5.60 17.99 -0.74
N THR A 646 6.25 18.82 0.10
CA THR A 646 5.79 20.18 0.43
C THR A 646 6.56 21.25 -0.34
N LEU A 647 7.88 21.39 -0.10
CA LEU A 647 8.65 22.53 -0.59
C LEU A 647 8.79 22.53 -2.12
N TYR A 648 9.24 21.41 -2.70
CA TYR A 648 9.47 21.32 -4.13
C TYR A 648 8.20 21.55 -4.96
N PRO A 649 7.05 20.90 -4.70
CA PRO A 649 5.83 21.12 -5.48
C PRO A 649 5.30 22.54 -5.33
N ALA A 650 5.42 23.16 -4.14
CA ALA A 650 5.05 24.55 -3.94
C ALA A 650 5.92 25.51 -4.75
N CYS A 651 7.25 25.34 -4.69
CA CYS A 651 8.18 26.10 -5.53
C CYS A 651 7.92 25.86 -7.02
N ALA A 652 7.70 24.62 -7.44
CA ALA A 652 7.49 24.26 -8.84
C ALA A 652 6.17 24.80 -9.40
N ARG A 653 5.12 24.86 -8.58
CA ARG A 653 3.83 25.46 -8.95
C ARG A 653 3.98 26.96 -9.20
N VAL A 654 4.65 27.67 -8.29
CA VAL A 654 4.83 29.13 -8.38
C VAL A 654 5.84 29.53 -9.45
N LEU A 655 7.01 28.88 -9.50
CA LEU A 655 8.13 29.30 -10.37
C LEU A 655 8.08 28.68 -11.77
N MET A 656 7.44 27.52 -11.94
CA MET A 656 7.48 26.76 -13.19
C MET A 656 6.08 26.39 -13.74
N GLY A 657 5.00 26.78 -13.06
CA GLY A 657 3.63 26.44 -13.46
C GLY A 657 3.32 24.94 -13.40
N SER A 658 3.99 24.20 -12.50
CA SER A 658 3.73 22.77 -12.29
C SER A 658 2.30 22.51 -11.76
N SER A 659 1.68 21.42 -12.21
CA SER A 659 0.37 20.96 -11.72
C SER A 659 0.48 20.07 -10.47
N GLN A 660 1.67 19.89 -9.91
CA GLN A 660 1.84 19.11 -8.68
C GLN A 660 1.25 19.86 -7.49
N SER A 661 0.50 19.15 -6.64
CA SER A 661 -0.07 19.71 -5.42
C SER A 661 0.90 19.52 -4.25
N PRO A 662 1.28 20.59 -3.54
CA PRO A 662 2.10 20.47 -2.33
C PRO A 662 1.31 19.84 -1.19
N ALA A 663 2.00 19.06 -0.34
CA ALA A 663 1.43 18.56 0.89
C ALA A 663 1.01 19.72 1.84
N PRO A 664 0.04 19.50 2.74
CA PRO A 664 -0.53 20.55 3.59
C PRO A 664 0.51 21.41 4.33
N HIS A 665 0.37 22.72 4.20
CA HIS A 665 1.19 23.74 4.86
C HIS A 665 0.42 25.08 4.95
N LYS A 666 0.89 26.03 5.76
CA LYS A 666 0.24 27.35 5.90
C LYS A 666 0.70 28.34 4.82
N GLN A 667 2.01 28.54 4.70
CA GLN A 667 2.58 29.52 3.77
C GLN A 667 4.05 29.19 3.48
N ILE A 668 4.54 29.55 2.29
CA ILE A 668 5.97 29.57 1.96
C ILE A 668 6.36 30.99 1.52
N ARG A 669 7.46 31.54 2.07
CA ARG A 669 7.98 32.90 1.79
C ARG A 669 9.39 32.84 1.25
N GLY A 670 9.83 33.88 0.51
CA GLY A 670 11.16 33.93 -0.09
C GLY A 670 11.24 33.17 -1.43
N LEU A 671 10.11 32.96 -2.10
CA LEU A 671 10.07 32.34 -3.44
C LEU A 671 10.51 33.33 -4.51
N GLU A 672 10.28 34.62 -4.29
CA GLU A 672 10.68 35.75 -5.12
C GLU A 672 12.21 35.89 -5.30
N GLU A 673 12.99 35.24 -4.43
CA GLU A 673 14.46 35.23 -4.49
C GLU A 673 15.01 34.16 -5.46
N LEU A 674 14.15 33.35 -6.08
CA LEU A 674 14.51 32.19 -6.89
C LEU A 674 13.85 32.25 -8.28
N ASP A 675 14.62 32.01 -9.34
CA ASP A 675 14.07 31.97 -10.71
C ASP A 675 13.41 30.63 -11.04
N LYS A 676 13.99 29.53 -10.57
CA LYS A 676 13.55 28.16 -10.84
C LYS A 676 13.99 27.19 -9.75
N VAL A 677 13.29 26.06 -9.65
CA VAL A 677 13.66 24.95 -8.77
C VAL A 677 13.90 23.70 -9.60
N ILE A 678 14.99 22.98 -9.34
CA ILE A 678 15.34 21.75 -10.06
C ILE A 678 15.43 20.62 -9.03
N ALA A 679 14.55 19.63 -9.15
CA ALA A 679 14.70 18.37 -8.44
C ALA A 679 15.52 17.41 -9.31
N ILE A 680 16.68 16.99 -8.79
CA ILE A 680 17.47 15.89 -9.36
C ILE A 680 17.05 14.64 -8.59
N ASP A 681 16.19 13.82 -9.18
CA ASP A 681 15.66 12.62 -8.54
C ASP A 681 16.49 11.36 -8.87
N GLN A 682 16.12 10.25 -8.23
CA GLN A 682 16.70 8.92 -8.46
C GLN A 682 15.81 8.06 -9.36
N SER A 683 14.85 8.67 -10.06
CA SER A 683 13.98 7.92 -10.97
C SER A 683 14.78 7.48 -12.21
N PRO A 684 14.40 6.36 -12.86
CA PRO A 684 15.09 5.92 -14.07
C PRO A 684 15.03 7.00 -15.15
N ILE A 685 16.16 7.26 -15.82
CA ILE A 685 16.29 8.20 -16.95
C ILE A 685 15.19 8.00 -17.99
N GLY A 686 14.81 6.74 -18.23
CA GLY A 686 13.60 6.39 -18.94
C GLY A 686 13.23 4.93 -18.73
N ARG A 687 11.99 4.59 -19.07
CA ARG A 687 11.44 3.23 -18.90
C ARG A 687 11.64 2.33 -20.11
N THR A 688 12.33 2.81 -21.14
CA THR A 688 12.57 2.07 -22.38
C THR A 688 14.06 2.05 -22.73
N PRO A 689 14.54 1.04 -23.46
CA PRO A 689 15.93 0.99 -23.93
C PRO A 689 16.34 2.14 -24.86
N ARG A 690 15.37 2.92 -25.35
CA ARG A 690 15.63 4.10 -26.19
C ARG A 690 16.22 5.26 -25.39
N SER A 691 15.98 5.29 -24.07
CA SER A 691 16.51 6.32 -23.17
C SER A 691 17.90 5.92 -22.70
N ASN A 692 18.90 6.69 -23.12
CA ASN A 692 20.31 6.53 -22.78
C ASN A 692 20.98 7.89 -22.54
N PRO A 693 22.21 7.95 -22.00
CA PRO A 693 22.88 9.21 -21.69
C PRO A 693 22.97 10.18 -22.88
N ALA A 694 23.22 9.69 -24.10
CA ALA A 694 23.32 10.54 -25.29
C ALA A 694 21.96 11.16 -25.68
N THR A 695 20.88 10.40 -25.56
CA THR A 695 19.52 10.91 -25.83
C THR A 695 19.05 11.88 -24.75
N TYR A 696 19.32 11.57 -23.47
CA TYR A 696 18.85 12.38 -22.34
C TYR A 696 19.56 13.73 -22.25
N THR A 697 20.86 13.76 -22.50
CA THR A 697 21.65 15.01 -22.55
C THR A 697 21.45 15.81 -23.84
N GLY A 698 20.73 15.26 -24.82
CA GLY A 698 20.57 15.86 -26.15
C GLY A 698 21.79 15.72 -27.07
N LEU A 699 22.89 15.12 -26.61
CA LEU A 699 24.13 14.92 -27.39
C LEU A 699 23.93 14.07 -28.65
N PHE A 700 22.94 13.19 -28.67
CA PHE A 700 22.75 12.30 -29.82
C PHE A 700 22.32 13.07 -31.08
N THR A 701 21.66 14.22 -30.96
CA THR A 701 21.26 15.05 -32.11
C THR A 701 22.45 15.62 -32.89
N PRO A 702 23.37 16.38 -32.27
CA PRO A 702 24.56 16.87 -32.99
C PRO A 702 25.43 15.73 -33.52
N ILE A 703 25.47 14.57 -32.83
CA ILE A 703 26.15 13.38 -33.36
C ILE A 703 25.50 12.92 -34.68
N ARG A 704 24.17 12.79 -34.73
CA ARG A 704 23.47 12.40 -35.98
C ARG A 704 23.68 13.41 -37.10
N GLU A 705 23.67 14.70 -36.80
CA GLU A 705 23.96 15.77 -37.77
C GLU A 705 25.38 15.65 -38.35
N LEU A 706 26.38 15.36 -37.51
CA LEU A 706 27.75 15.11 -37.97
C LEU A 706 27.84 13.89 -38.88
N PHE A 707 27.17 12.79 -38.53
CA PHE A 707 27.13 11.58 -39.38
C PHE A 707 26.44 11.85 -40.72
N ALA A 708 25.32 12.58 -40.73
CA ALA A 708 24.63 12.96 -41.97
C ALA A 708 25.45 13.94 -42.83
N ALA A 709 26.36 14.71 -42.23
CA ALA A 709 27.27 15.61 -42.95
C ALA A 709 28.44 14.89 -43.65
N THR A 710 28.67 13.59 -43.39
CA THR A 710 29.74 12.83 -44.04
C THR A 710 29.51 12.65 -45.55
N SER A 711 30.59 12.49 -46.31
CA SER A 711 30.52 12.30 -47.77
C SER A 711 29.68 11.09 -48.14
N GLU A 712 29.89 9.95 -47.48
CA GLU A 712 29.13 8.71 -47.71
C GLU A 712 27.63 8.89 -47.44
N ALA A 713 27.27 9.55 -46.35
CA ALA A 713 25.87 9.81 -46.02
C ALA A 713 25.21 10.73 -47.06
N ARG A 714 25.89 11.79 -47.49
CA ARG A 714 25.40 12.71 -48.53
C ARG A 714 25.23 12.01 -49.87
N THR A 715 26.18 11.18 -50.30
CA THR A 715 26.07 10.42 -51.55
C THR A 715 24.92 9.42 -51.52
N ARG A 716 24.60 8.86 -50.35
CA ARG A 716 23.48 7.92 -50.16
C ARG A 716 22.15 8.60 -49.81
N GLY A 717 22.12 9.92 -49.67
CA GLY A 717 20.90 10.67 -49.32
C GLY A 717 20.40 10.45 -47.90
N TYR A 718 21.28 10.07 -46.96
CA TYR A 718 20.91 9.87 -45.56
C TYR A 718 20.81 11.21 -44.81
N ASN A 719 19.71 11.38 -44.10
CA ASN A 719 19.43 12.53 -43.24
C ASN A 719 19.65 12.17 -41.75
N PRO A 720 19.67 13.15 -40.82
CA PRO A 720 19.88 12.89 -39.39
C PRO A 720 18.79 12.06 -38.66
N GLY A 721 17.80 11.52 -39.38
CA GLY A 721 16.58 10.93 -38.84
C GLY A 721 16.45 9.43 -39.06
#